data_AF-A0A7W0Y3B9-F1
#
_entry.id   AF-A0A7W0Y3B9-F1
#
_cell.length_a   1.000
_cell.length_b   1.000
_cell.length_c   1.000
_cell.angle_alpha   90.00
_cell.angle_beta   90.00
_cell.angle_gamma   90.00
#
_symmetry.space_group_name_H-M   'P 1'
#
loop_
_entity.id
_entity.type
_entity.pdbx_description
1 polymer ?
#
loop_
_entity_poly.entity_id
_entity_poly.type
_entity_poly.pdbx_seq_one_letter_code
_entity_poly.pdbx_strand_id
1 'polypeptide(L)'
;MATLAPRTADAGDRAFAAGSLIIPTDLSYQSTGMFQAYGLIYQLLREGVHVHWLIDPNKTWHAAPCNTAGDLCGWDCGIEGSGVKCAYPTSSPDVTATTKVLWDDTGVAARGSTLGTHRYRSGPFAIDAADHDKALAIIDVWNDPSTWAANPWAMRTVFHVATVHETTAALSANSAREMVAPPTIAVFADGNEDIATGYLRAAGIPQSNGTEFPAGKCGATTCGPTTANPDMLSEEAIAGDLGTCSTPNTDHKNGALFKSDGTPAFCQIMSMHWGVNERERVECEGGCPATQAECAGERFTFNGHEVVAEVRAFLGYRTHFFAECQAVNAYENLVPNPAWPYLDDAGRNGHFLTTAGIPPACPAGTCTNGDYECVQNGCSGQACCLPKAATWQNLPGFEVAAAPASNAVKVLRPDVPYNQLDGAFGTTGGSEPAYNLSTYLGSTYKNDRQVTLLTGANGPGNQDVWMSGYLDGCDDIIFKSGDPSHHVVGCEGKISYLGGHQYSTNVPVQSGSQSQGTRLFLNALFEAQCTTGDGPGGGTDTDGDGVGDNNDPFPDDPRRCGDSDADGCDDCSTGVFDLANDCEGNGNGGDSGGGGTSPGGCCETGSSTPVGWFALAGLVGLFLARGQTKKRAQSRR
;
A
#
# COMPACT_ATOMS: atom_id res chain seq x y z
N MET A 1 -7.02 -29.07 32.76
CA MET A 1 -7.05 -27.60 32.84
C MET A 1 -5.62 -27.12 32.99
N ALA A 2 -4.93 -26.89 31.89
CA ALA A 2 -3.69 -26.13 31.91
C ALA A 2 -4.09 -24.67 31.74
N THR A 3 -4.04 -23.89 32.81
CA THR A 3 -4.00 -22.44 32.72
C THR A 3 -2.74 -22.08 31.95
N LEU A 4 -2.88 -21.71 30.68
CA LEU A 4 -1.81 -21.04 29.96
C LEU A 4 -1.56 -19.72 30.71
N ALA A 5 -0.37 -19.62 31.30
CA ALA A 5 0.10 -18.42 31.97
C ALA A 5 0.00 -17.21 31.01
N PRO A 6 -0.20 -15.98 31.52
CA PRO A 6 -0.01 -14.79 30.70
C PRO A 6 1.37 -14.88 30.02
N ARG A 7 1.44 -14.49 28.75
CA ARG A 7 2.70 -14.40 28.03
C ARG A 7 3.68 -13.59 28.88
N THR A 8 4.85 -14.17 29.16
CA THR A 8 5.95 -13.42 29.75
C THR A 8 6.39 -12.38 28.73
N ALA A 9 6.45 -11.11 29.13
CA ALA A 9 6.88 -10.04 28.25
C ALA A 9 8.24 -10.38 27.63
N ASP A 10 8.30 -10.39 26.29
CA ASP A 10 9.55 -10.61 25.57
C ASP A 10 10.34 -9.30 25.48
N ALA A 11 11.64 -9.39 25.16
CA ALA A 11 12.54 -8.23 25.11
C ALA A 11 12.13 -7.13 24.10
N GLY A 12 11.14 -7.38 23.24
CA GLY A 12 10.57 -6.43 22.28
C GLY A 12 9.13 -5.98 22.58
N ASP A 13 8.58 -6.30 23.76
CA ASP A 13 7.24 -5.84 24.14
C ASP A 13 7.27 -4.41 24.70
N ARG A 14 6.29 -3.60 24.28
CA ARG A 14 6.07 -2.24 24.79
C ARG A 14 5.20 -2.30 26.05
N ALA A 15 5.57 -1.51 27.05
CA ALA A 15 4.77 -1.32 28.25
C ALA A 15 3.76 -0.18 28.06
N PHE A 16 2.50 -0.43 28.39
CA PHE A 16 1.43 0.55 28.38
C PHE A 16 0.94 0.76 29.81
N ALA A 17 0.87 2.02 30.25
CA ALA A 17 0.42 2.35 31.60
C ALA A 17 -1.09 2.14 31.78
N ALA A 18 -1.55 2.10 33.03
CA ALA A 18 -2.99 2.21 33.31
C ALA A 18 -3.53 3.55 32.77
N GLY A 19 -4.75 3.56 32.24
CA GLY A 19 -5.32 4.70 31.52
C GLY A 19 -4.99 4.71 30.02
N SER A 20 -4.29 3.70 29.50
CA SER A 20 -4.15 3.53 28.04
C SER A 20 -5.49 3.12 27.43
N LEU A 21 -5.72 3.47 26.17
CA LEU A 21 -6.95 3.12 25.46
C LEU A 21 -6.72 1.91 24.57
N ILE A 22 -7.75 1.06 24.44
CA ILE A 22 -7.78 -0.08 23.53
C ILE A 22 -9.01 0.04 22.64
N ILE A 23 -8.80 -0.03 21.32
CA ILE A 23 -9.85 -0.16 20.31
C ILE A 23 -9.86 -1.63 19.88
N PRO A 24 -10.85 -2.43 20.32
CA PRO A 24 -10.91 -3.86 20.00
C PRO A 24 -11.19 -4.07 18.51
N THR A 25 -10.77 -5.20 17.97
CA THR A 25 -11.05 -5.58 16.58
C THR A 25 -11.53 -7.03 16.47
N ASP A 26 -11.89 -7.66 17.58
CA ASP A 26 -12.50 -8.99 17.61
C ASP A 26 -14.04 -8.91 17.50
N LEU A 27 -14.68 -9.98 17.06
CA LEU A 27 -16.14 -9.98 16.86
C LEU A 27 -16.93 -9.92 18.18
N SER A 28 -16.29 -10.15 19.33
CA SER A 28 -16.99 -10.12 20.63
C SER A 28 -17.26 -8.69 21.09
N TYR A 29 -16.40 -7.73 20.75
CA TYR A 29 -16.53 -6.34 21.19
C TYR A 29 -16.59 -5.32 20.07
N GLN A 30 -16.26 -5.70 18.83
CA GLN A 30 -16.23 -4.77 17.71
C GLN A 30 -16.89 -5.35 16.46
N SER A 31 -18.11 -5.88 16.57
CA SER A 31 -18.81 -6.43 15.39
C SER A 31 -19.59 -5.37 14.60
N THR A 32 -20.18 -4.38 15.28
CA THR A 32 -21.01 -3.34 14.65
C THR A 32 -20.19 -2.13 14.23
N GLY A 33 -19.23 -1.73 15.07
CA GLY A 33 -18.33 -0.61 14.80
C GLY A 33 -17.04 -0.97 14.05
N MET A 34 -16.89 -2.21 13.57
CA MET A 34 -15.64 -2.74 12.99
C MET A 34 -14.99 -1.78 11.99
N PHE A 35 -15.75 -1.32 11.00
CA PHE A 35 -15.19 -0.43 9.97
C PHE A 35 -14.93 0.97 10.51
N GLN A 36 -15.79 1.48 11.38
CA GLN A 36 -15.67 2.80 11.99
C GLN A 36 -14.49 2.89 12.96
N ALA A 37 -13.98 1.76 13.47
CA ALA A 37 -12.73 1.72 14.22
C ALA A 37 -11.54 2.15 13.35
N TYR A 38 -11.48 1.76 12.07
CA TYR A 38 -10.41 2.17 11.16
C TYR A 38 -10.50 3.66 10.80
N GLY A 39 -11.70 4.22 10.59
CA GLY A 39 -11.85 5.67 10.41
C GLY A 39 -11.51 6.46 11.68
N LEU A 40 -11.76 5.90 12.86
CA LEU A 40 -11.30 6.47 14.12
C LEU A 40 -9.76 6.48 14.19
N ILE A 41 -9.09 5.39 13.80
CA ILE A 41 -7.62 5.36 13.71
C ILE A 41 -7.11 6.44 12.76
N TYR A 42 -7.68 6.54 11.56
CA TYR A 42 -7.35 7.59 10.59
C TYR A 42 -7.39 8.99 11.24
N GLN A 43 -8.49 9.28 11.93
CA GLN A 43 -8.69 10.60 12.53
C GLN A 43 -7.78 10.86 13.73
N LEU A 44 -7.48 9.84 14.53
CA LEU A 44 -6.50 9.95 15.62
C LEU A 44 -5.11 10.31 15.07
N LEU A 45 -4.66 9.61 14.03
CA LEU A 45 -3.39 9.88 13.37
C LEU A 45 -3.35 11.27 12.74
N ARG A 46 -4.45 11.71 12.10
CA ARG A 46 -4.58 13.07 11.54
C ARG A 46 -4.40 14.18 12.58
N GLU A 47 -4.82 13.93 13.81
CA GLU A 47 -4.65 14.87 14.92
C GLU A 47 -3.31 14.66 15.66
N GLY A 48 -2.42 13.80 15.15
CA GLY A 48 -1.12 13.50 15.73
C GLY A 48 -1.20 12.71 17.04
N VAL A 49 -2.13 11.77 17.16
CA VAL A 49 -2.15 10.76 18.22
C VAL A 49 -1.53 9.49 17.65
N HIS A 50 -0.47 8.99 18.29
CA HIS A 50 0.18 7.75 17.86
C HIS A 50 -0.70 6.55 18.22
N VAL A 51 -0.72 5.55 17.34
CA VAL A 51 -1.52 4.34 17.52
C VAL A 51 -0.64 3.12 17.36
N HIS A 52 -0.67 2.22 18.35
CA HIS A 52 0.08 0.97 18.33
C HIS A 52 -0.82 -0.18 17.90
N TRP A 53 -0.39 -0.94 16.88
CA TRP A 53 -1.09 -2.15 16.47
C TRP A 53 -0.53 -3.36 17.22
N LEU A 54 -1.32 -3.90 18.15
CA LEU A 54 -0.84 -4.95 19.05
C LEU A 54 -1.07 -6.33 18.44
N ILE A 55 0.00 -7.03 18.06
CA ILE A 55 -0.10 -8.37 17.46
C ILE A 55 0.94 -9.28 18.10
N ASP A 56 0.51 -10.46 18.54
CA ASP A 56 1.45 -11.45 19.05
C ASP A 56 2.27 -12.08 17.89
N PRO A 57 3.61 -11.96 17.85
CA PRO A 57 4.43 -12.61 16.81
C PRO A 57 4.36 -14.15 16.80
N ASN A 58 3.92 -14.78 17.89
CA ASN A 58 3.69 -16.21 18.02
C ASN A 58 2.22 -16.59 17.87
N LYS A 59 1.40 -15.68 17.33
CA LYS A 59 -0.04 -15.89 17.15
C LYS A 59 -0.32 -17.11 16.28
N THR A 60 -1.32 -17.87 16.70
CA THR A 60 -1.76 -19.08 16.02
C THR A 60 -3.20 -18.95 15.55
N TRP A 61 -3.56 -19.71 14.52
CA TRP A 61 -4.92 -19.81 14.02
C TRP A 61 -5.56 -21.13 14.43
N HIS A 62 -6.77 -21.09 14.99
CA HIS A 62 -7.57 -22.26 15.33
C HIS A 62 -8.70 -22.43 14.31
N ALA A 63 -8.54 -23.39 13.39
CA ALA A 63 -9.42 -23.54 12.23
C ALA A 63 -10.82 -24.10 12.55
N ALA A 64 -10.98 -24.85 13.66
CA ALA A 64 -12.29 -25.28 14.13
C ALA A 64 -12.90 -24.21 15.06
N PRO A 65 -14.24 -24.18 15.22
CA PRO A 65 -14.86 -23.39 16.27
C PRO A 65 -14.25 -23.68 17.65
N CYS A 66 -13.90 -22.65 18.41
CA CYS A 66 -13.25 -22.81 19.71
C CYS A 66 -14.10 -23.55 20.77
N ASN A 67 -15.39 -23.72 20.51
CA ASN A 67 -16.31 -24.50 21.34
C ASN A 67 -16.51 -25.95 20.87
N THR A 68 -15.70 -26.43 19.93
CA THR A 68 -15.76 -27.81 19.42
C THR A 68 -15.41 -28.82 20.51
N ALA A 69 -16.30 -29.79 20.75
CA ALA A 69 -16.08 -30.79 21.79
C ALA A 69 -14.85 -31.65 21.49
N GLY A 70 -13.88 -31.67 22.42
CA GLY A 70 -12.60 -32.35 22.26
C GLY A 70 -11.50 -31.51 21.58
N ASP A 71 -11.83 -30.31 21.10
CA ASP A 71 -10.93 -29.38 20.41
C ASP A 71 -11.24 -27.93 20.86
N LEU A 72 -11.24 -27.72 22.17
CA LEU A 72 -11.55 -26.43 22.77
C LEU A 72 -10.30 -25.55 22.81
N CYS A 73 -10.49 -24.26 22.51
CA CYS A 73 -9.44 -23.27 22.70
C CYS A 73 -9.11 -23.08 24.20
N GLY A 74 -7.84 -22.77 24.47
CA GLY A 74 -7.34 -22.54 25.84
C GLY A 74 -7.84 -21.25 26.49
N TRP A 75 -8.43 -20.34 25.71
CA TRP A 75 -8.91 -19.02 26.13
C TRP A 75 -10.42 -18.88 25.96
N ASP A 76 -11.04 -17.94 26.67
CA ASP A 76 -12.46 -17.60 26.51
C ASP A 76 -12.67 -16.55 25.42
N CYS A 77 -13.88 -16.50 24.85
CA CYS A 77 -14.20 -15.56 23.77
C CYS A 77 -14.32 -14.12 24.28
N GLY A 78 -14.99 -13.94 25.41
CA GLY A 78 -15.13 -12.64 26.05
C GLY A 78 -14.19 -12.54 27.24
N ILE A 79 -14.79 -12.25 28.38
CA ILE A 79 -14.09 -12.13 29.66
C ILE A 79 -13.41 -13.46 30.01
N GLU A 80 -12.14 -13.38 30.40
CA GLU A 80 -11.36 -14.53 30.82
C GLU A 80 -11.93 -15.14 32.10
N GLY A 81 -12.10 -16.47 32.12
CA GLY A 81 -12.68 -17.21 33.24
C GLY A 81 -14.21 -17.33 33.17
N SER A 82 -14.85 -16.80 32.12
CA SER A 82 -16.28 -16.98 31.87
C SER A 82 -16.66 -18.42 31.48
N GLY A 83 -15.70 -19.17 30.93
CA GLY A 83 -15.92 -20.50 30.35
C GLY A 83 -16.65 -20.48 29.00
N VAL A 84 -16.99 -19.30 28.47
CA VAL A 84 -17.67 -19.15 27.18
C VAL A 84 -16.64 -19.15 26.06
N LYS A 85 -16.65 -20.19 25.23
CA LYS A 85 -15.76 -20.33 24.06
C LYS A 85 -16.37 -19.71 22.81
N CYS A 86 -15.54 -19.22 21.89
CA CYS A 86 -16.03 -18.69 20.63
C CYS A 86 -16.72 -19.79 19.83
N ALA A 87 -17.89 -19.49 19.27
CA ALA A 87 -18.66 -20.42 18.44
C ALA A 87 -18.15 -20.49 16.99
N TYR A 88 -16.94 -19.98 16.75
CA TYR A 88 -16.35 -19.79 15.43
C TYR A 88 -14.83 -19.97 15.48
N PRO A 89 -14.18 -20.25 14.33
CA PRO A 89 -12.72 -20.27 14.19
C PRO A 89 -12.11 -18.90 14.51
N THR A 90 -11.00 -18.85 15.23
CA THR A 90 -10.36 -17.59 15.64
C THR A 90 -8.86 -17.78 15.81
N SER A 91 -8.14 -16.66 15.81
CA SER A 91 -6.76 -16.60 16.25
C SER A 91 -6.63 -16.66 17.77
N SER A 92 -5.43 -17.01 18.25
CA SER A 92 -5.05 -16.84 19.65
C SER A 92 -5.02 -15.33 20.01
N PRO A 93 -5.24 -14.99 21.29
CA PRO A 93 -5.17 -13.60 21.75
C PRO A 93 -3.83 -12.93 21.52
N ASP A 94 -3.86 -11.63 21.20
CA ASP A 94 -2.70 -10.77 21.03
C ASP A 94 -2.22 -10.17 22.36
N VAL A 95 -3.18 -9.77 23.20
CA VAL A 95 -2.92 -9.07 24.46
C VAL A 95 -4.01 -9.38 25.47
N THR A 96 -3.61 -9.42 26.73
CA THR A 96 -4.53 -9.53 27.87
C THR A 96 -4.53 -8.23 28.66
N ALA A 97 -5.70 -7.63 28.86
CA ALA A 97 -5.82 -6.41 29.64
C ALA A 97 -7.07 -6.42 30.54
N THR A 98 -6.94 -5.78 31.70
CA THR A 98 -8.09 -5.49 32.57
C THR A 98 -8.59 -4.09 32.25
N THR A 99 -9.88 -3.98 31.92
CA THR A 99 -10.42 -2.75 31.33
C THR A 99 -11.81 -2.37 31.85
N LYS A 100 -12.21 -1.12 31.56
CA LYS A 100 -13.58 -0.62 31.65
C LYS A 100 -14.03 -0.06 30.30
N VAL A 101 -15.33 -0.04 30.06
CA VAL A 101 -15.94 0.48 28.81
C VAL A 101 -15.91 2.00 28.80
N LEU A 102 -15.49 2.61 27.68
CA LEU A 102 -15.73 4.02 27.37
C LEU A 102 -16.84 4.19 26.32
N TRP A 103 -16.84 3.34 25.31
CA TRP A 103 -17.84 3.23 24.25
C TRP A 103 -18.07 1.76 23.92
N ASP A 104 -19.30 1.39 23.58
CA ASP A 104 -19.72 0.03 23.22
C ASP A 104 -20.58 0.09 21.94
N ASP A 105 -20.15 -0.62 20.90
CA ASP A 105 -20.81 -0.62 19.59
C ASP A 105 -22.21 -1.26 19.59
N THR A 106 -22.55 -2.04 20.62
CA THR A 106 -23.88 -2.60 20.82
C THR A 106 -24.79 -1.71 21.67
N GLY A 107 -24.21 -0.73 22.38
CA GLY A 107 -24.91 0.14 23.33
C GLY A 107 -25.45 -0.58 24.57
N VAL A 108 -24.97 -1.79 24.88
CA VAL A 108 -25.44 -2.62 26.00
C VAL A 108 -24.73 -2.23 27.31
N ALA A 109 -23.42 -2.01 27.26
CA ALA A 109 -22.60 -1.64 28.40
C ALA A 109 -22.52 -0.11 28.54
N ALA A 110 -22.77 0.39 29.75
CA ALA A 110 -22.65 1.81 30.04
C ALA A 110 -21.17 2.22 30.13
N ARG A 111 -20.88 3.49 29.79
CA ARG A 111 -19.56 4.10 30.06
C ARG A 111 -19.19 3.94 31.54
N GLY A 112 -17.98 3.48 31.79
CA GLY A 112 -17.43 3.17 33.10
C GLY A 112 -17.71 1.75 33.61
N SER A 113 -18.50 0.93 32.89
CA SER A 113 -18.71 -0.47 33.27
C SER A 113 -17.40 -1.26 33.26
N THR A 114 -17.10 -1.94 34.37
CA THR A 114 -15.95 -2.85 34.48
C THR A 114 -16.16 -4.09 33.61
N LEU A 115 -15.22 -4.38 32.72
CA LEU A 115 -15.22 -5.62 31.92
C LEU A 115 -14.39 -6.75 32.55
N GLY A 116 -13.49 -6.41 33.47
CA GLY A 116 -12.54 -7.36 34.03
C GLY A 116 -11.41 -7.67 33.04
N THR A 117 -10.78 -8.83 33.19
CA THR A 117 -9.67 -9.26 32.34
C THR A 117 -10.18 -9.85 31.03
N HIS A 118 -9.75 -9.28 29.92
CA HIS A 118 -10.10 -9.71 28.58
C HIS A 118 -8.85 -10.05 27.77
N ARG A 119 -8.99 -11.04 26.87
CA ARG A 119 -7.95 -11.49 25.94
C ARG A 119 -8.33 -11.06 24.52
N TYR A 120 -7.89 -9.87 24.14
CA TYR A 120 -8.17 -9.26 22.83
C TYR A 120 -7.50 -10.07 21.72
N ARG A 121 -8.16 -10.12 20.56
CA ARG A 121 -7.72 -10.90 19.39
C ARG A 121 -7.76 -10.03 18.15
N SER A 122 -7.18 -10.57 17.09
CA SER A 122 -7.24 -10.01 15.73
C SER A 122 -6.66 -8.60 15.62
N GLY A 123 -5.63 -8.31 16.41
CA GLY A 123 -4.84 -7.10 16.30
C GLY A 123 -5.61 -5.88 16.81
N PRO A 124 -5.87 -5.77 18.13
CA PRO A 124 -6.44 -4.55 18.68
C PRO A 124 -5.46 -3.37 18.55
N PHE A 125 -6.00 -2.17 18.48
CA PHE A 125 -5.20 -0.95 18.51
C PHE A 125 -5.09 -0.42 19.94
N ALA A 126 -3.94 0.16 20.29
CA ALA A 126 -3.70 0.78 21.58
C ALA A 126 -3.17 2.20 21.45
N ILE A 127 -3.54 3.05 22.40
CA ILE A 127 -3.08 4.43 22.51
C ILE A 127 -2.49 4.60 23.91
N ASP A 128 -1.32 5.21 23.98
CA ASP A 128 -0.63 5.42 25.25
C ASP A 128 -1.43 6.30 26.21
N ALA A 129 -1.29 6.01 27.52
CA ALA A 129 -1.91 6.81 28.57
C ALA A 129 -1.50 8.30 28.53
N ALA A 130 -0.33 8.61 27.94
CA ALA A 130 0.12 9.98 27.75
C ALA A 130 -0.77 10.77 26.77
N ASP A 131 -1.34 10.09 25.76
CA ASP A 131 -2.22 10.68 24.76
C ASP A 131 -3.71 10.50 25.11
N HIS A 132 -4.02 9.91 26.26
CA HIS A 132 -5.37 9.54 26.68
C HIS A 132 -6.39 10.68 26.50
N ASP A 133 -6.14 11.85 27.10
CA ASP A 133 -7.13 12.95 27.11
C ASP A 133 -7.35 13.53 25.71
N LYS A 134 -6.28 13.61 24.91
CA LYS A 134 -6.33 14.07 23.52
C LYS A 134 -7.12 13.09 22.66
N ALA A 135 -6.80 11.80 22.77
CA ALA A 135 -7.49 10.74 22.05
C ALA A 135 -8.97 10.64 22.45
N LEU A 136 -9.27 10.70 23.75
CA LEU A 136 -10.65 10.58 24.25
C LEU A 136 -11.55 11.73 23.77
N ALA A 137 -11.02 12.94 23.65
CA ALA A 137 -11.77 14.06 23.08
C ALA A 137 -12.17 13.81 21.62
N ILE A 138 -11.27 13.24 20.82
CA ILE A 138 -11.53 12.86 19.42
C ILE A 138 -12.53 11.72 19.35
N ILE A 139 -12.33 10.67 20.16
CA ILE A 139 -13.18 9.49 20.23
C ILE A 139 -14.63 9.87 20.60
N ASP A 140 -14.81 10.76 21.57
CA ASP A 140 -16.14 11.19 22.02
C ASP A 140 -16.88 11.94 20.91
N VAL A 141 -16.20 12.80 20.16
CA VAL A 141 -16.78 13.47 19.00
C VAL A 141 -17.07 12.48 17.86
N TRP A 142 -16.14 11.55 17.60
CA TRP A 142 -16.31 10.52 16.56
C TRP A 142 -17.56 9.68 16.80
N ASN A 143 -17.78 9.25 18.04
CA ASN A 143 -18.88 8.36 18.44
C ASN A 143 -20.20 9.07 18.80
N ASP A 144 -20.23 10.40 18.91
CA ASP A 144 -21.44 11.17 19.24
C ASP A 144 -21.89 12.12 18.11
N PRO A 145 -22.82 11.69 17.25
CA PRO A 145 -23.38 12.53 16.18
C PRO A 145 -24.01 13.85 16.64
N SER A 146 -24.41 13.96 17.92
CA SER A 146 -24.98 15.21 18.45
C SER A 146 -23.94 16.34 18.51
N THR A 147 -22.65 16.00 18.50
CA THR A 147 -21.54 16.96 18.55
C THR A 147 -21.00 17.37 17.18
N TRP A 148 -21.38 16.67 16.10
CA TRP A 148 -20.81 16.88 14.76
C TRP A 148 -21.11 18.25 14.19
N ALA A 149 -22.25 18.86 14.54
CA ALA A 149 -22.55 20.23 14.10
C ALA A 149 -21.49 21.24 14.59
N ALA A 150 -20.90 21.01 15.77
CA ALA A 150 -19.79 21.81 16.29
C ALA A 150 -18.41 21.29 15.83
N ASN A 151 -18.36 20.06 15.30
CA ASN A 151 -17.15 19.38 14.84
C ASN A 151 -17.36 18.80 13.43
N PRO A 152 -17.42 19.63 12.37
CA PRO A 152 -17.78 19.16 11.04
C PRO A 152 -16.85 18.09 10.44
N TRP A 153 -15.60 18.00 10.93
CA TRP A 153 -14.64 16.97 10.53
C TRP A 153 -15.12 15.54 10.83
N ALA A 154 -16.03 15.36 11.80
CA ALA A 154 -16.57 14.05 12.17
C ALA A 154 -17.81 13.66 11.35
N MET A 155 -18.37 14.58 10.55
CA MET A 155 -19.59 14.34 9.78
C MET A 155 -19.37 13.29 8.70
N ARG A 156 -20.26 12.29 8.69
CA ARG A 156 -20.24 11.19 7.72
C ARG A 156 -21.62 10.58 7.56
N THR A 157 -21.86 9.98 6.40
CA THR A 157 -23.19 9.45 6.06
C THR A 157 -23.42 8.02 6.57
N VAL A 158 -22.35 7.25 6.75
CA VAL A 158 -22.38 5.91 7.35
C VAL A 158 -21.81 6.01 8.76
N PHE A 159 -22.56 5.53 9.74
CA PHE A 159 -22.21 5.68 11.15
C PHE A 159 -22.55 4.44 11.97
N HIS A 160 -21.56 4.00 12.73
CA HIS A 160 -21.67 3.05 13.83
C HIS A 160 -20.71 3.51 14.94
N VAL A 161 -21.06 3.23 16.19
CA VAL A 161 -20.18 3.50 17.33
C VAL A 161 -18.98 2.55 17.27
N ALA A 162 -17.76 3.07 17.35
CA ALA A 162 -16.57 2.26 17.58
C ALA A 162 -16.42 2.00 19.09
N THR A 163 -16.15 0.75 19.46
CA THR A 163 -15.96 0.32 20.84
C THR A 163 -14.59 0.80 21.31
N VAL A 164 -14.53 1.36 22.51
CA VAL A 164 -13.28 1.80 23.13
C VAL A 164 -13.28 1.40 24.59
N HIS A 165 -12.19 0.79 25.03
CA HIS A 165 -11.96 0.41 26.40
C HIS A 165 -10.78 1.19 26.99
N GLU A 166 -10.78 1.41 28.30
CA GLU A 166 -9.67 2.02 29.05
C GLU A 166 -9.06 0.97 29.98
N THR A 167 -7.73 0.86 29.97
CA THR A 167 -7.01 -0.05 30.87
C THR A 167 -7.05 0.43 32.31
N THR A 168 -7.40 -0.46 33.24
CA THR A 168 -7.40 -0.15 34.68
C THR A 168 -6.11 -0.61 35.37
N ALA A 169 -5.23 -1.26 34.62
CA ALA A 169 -3.91 -1.72 35.05
C ALA A 169 -2.94 -1.62 33.86
N ALA A 170 -1.64 -1.53 34.15
CA ALA A 170 -0.62 -1.59 33.12
C ALA A 170 -0.64 -2.95 32.40
N LEU A 171 -0.25 -2.96 31.13
CA LEU A 171 -0.08 -4.16 30.31
C LEU A 171 1.25 -4.10 29.55
N SER A 172 1.68 -5.24 29.02
CA SER A 172 2.81 -5.36 28.10
C SER A 172 2.33 -6.11 26.86
N ALA A 173 2.67 -5.62 25.67
CA ALA A 173 2.30 -6.24 24.42
C ALA A 173 3.31 -5.91 23.31
N ASN A 174 3.41 -6.79 22.32
CA ASN A 174 4.18 -6.50 21.12
C ASN A 174 3.43 -5.46 20.28
N SER A 175 4.06 -4.30 20.07
CA SER A 175 3.60 -3.31 19.11
C SER A 175 4.17 -3.69 17.75
N ALA A 176 3.39 -4.40 16.94
CA ALA A 176 3.83 -4.86 15.62
C ALA A 176 4.03 -3.70 14.64
N ARG A 177 3.28 -2.61 14.83
CA ARG A 177 3.45 -1.31 14.14
C ARG A 177 3.18 -0.17 15.10
N GLU A 178 3.96 0.90 15.01
CA GLU A 178 3.60 2.22 15.50
C GLU A 178 3.14 3.07 14.32
N MET A 179 1.85 3.40 14.28
CA MET A 179 1.28 4.29 13.28
C MET A 179 1.42 5.73 13.75
N VAL A 180 1.97 6.58 12.88
CA VAL A 180 2.34 7.97 13.18
C VAL A 180 1.69 8.98 12.23
N ALA A 181 1.19 8.54 11.08
CA ALA A 181 0.57 9.40 10.08
C ALA A 181 -0.64 8.72 9.42
N PRO A 182 -1.71 9.48 9.09
CA PRO A 182 -2.83 8.92 8.34
C PRO A 182 -2.43 8.68 6.87
N PRO A 183 -2.87 7.57 6.25
CA PRO A 183 -2.58 7.33 4.83
C PRO A 183 -3.25 8.38 3.94
N THR A 184 -2.50 8.97 3.01
CA THR A 184 -3.09 9.66 1.84
C THR A 184 -3.47 8.62 0.79
N ILE A 185 -4.72 8.65 0.33
CA ILE A 185 -5.31 7.54 -0.43
C ILE A 185 -5.67 8.03 -1.83
N ALA A 186 -5.22 7.30 -2.85
CA ALA A 186 -5.71 7.39 -4.22
C ALA A 186 -6.61 6.20 -4.53
N VAL A 187 -7.75 6.46 -5.17
CA VAL A 187 -8.66 5.46 -5.70
C VAL A 187 -8.62 5.53 -7.22
N PHE A 188 -8.24 4.44 -7.86
CA PHE A 188 -8.27 4.36 -9.32
C PHE A 188 -9.73 4.31 -9.80
N ALA A 189 -10.16 5.33 -10.53
CA ALA A 189 -11.43 5.42 -11.25
C ALA A 189 -11.46 4.47 -12.46
N ASP A 190 -11.36 3.17 -12.19
CA ASP A 190 -11.30 2.08 -13.18
C ASP A 190 -12.68 1.57 -13.62
N GLY A 191 -13.72 2.33 -13.28
CA GLY A 191 -15.10 2.00 -13.56
C GLY A 191 -15.74 1.10 -12.52
N ASN A 192 -15.06 0.68 -11.44
CA ASN A 192 -15.70 0.09 -10.24
C ASN A 192 -15.09 0.65 -8.93
N GLU A 193 -14.62 1.88 -8.98
CA GLU A 193 -14.09 2.63 -7.85
C GLU A 193 -15.12 2.85 -6.73
N ASP A 194 -16.41 2.68 -7.02
CA ASP A 194 -17.49 2.71 -6.03
C ASP A 194 -17.40 1.57 -5.00
N ILE A 195 -16.66 0.49 -5.30
CA ILE A 195 -16.36 -0.59 -4.36
C ILE A 195 -15.38 -0.10 -3.29
N ALA A 196 -14.23 0.45 -3.73
CA ALA A 196 -13.20 1.01 -2.88
C ALA A 196 -13.74 2.15 -1.99
N THR A 197 -14.40 3.12 -2.62
CA THR A 197 -15.04 4.23 -1.90
C THR A 197 -16.16 3.72 -0.99
N GLY A 198 -16.88 2.66 -1.34
CA GLY A 198 -17.82 1.98 -0.47
C GLY A 198 -17.20 1.52 0.85
N TYR A 199 -15.99 0.92 0.79
CA TYR A 199 -15.24 0.50 1.97
C TYR A 199 -14.78 1.71 2.80
N LEU A 200 -14.22 2.74 2.15
CA LEU A 200 -13.74 3.97 2.81
C LEU A 200 -14.89 4.72 3.50
N ARG A 201 -16.05 4.82 2.84
CA ARG A 201 -17.27 5.40 3.41
C ARG A 201 -17.81 4.59 4.57
N ALA A 202 -17.78 3.27 4.50
CA ALA A 202 -18.16 2.40 5.61
C ALA A 202 -17.24 2.58 6.83
N ALA A 203 -15.96 2.89 6.60
CA ALA A 203 -15.01 3.25 7.64
C ALA A 203 -15.14 4.71 8.12
N GLY A 204 -15.69 5.60 7.29
CA GLY A 204 -15.74 7.04 7.57
C GLY A 204 -14.43 7.77 7.23
N ILE A 205 -13.58 7.18 6.38
CA ILE A 205 -12.33 7.79 5.95
C ILE A 205 -12.62 8.80 4.81
N PRO A 206 -12.29 10.09 4.97
CA PRO A 206 -12.52 11.11 3.96
C PRO A 206 -11.40 11.16 2.92
N GLN A 207 -11.65 11.90 1.85
CA GLN A 207 -10.63 12.37 0.93
C GLN A 207 -9.67 13.36 1.61
N SER A 208 -8.53 13.62 0.96
CA SER A 208 -7.49 14.58 1.35
C SER A 208 -8.05 16.01 1.56
N ASN A 209 -9.07 16.40 0.80
CA ASN A 209 -9.77 17.68 0.95
C ASN A 209 -10.78 17.69 2.12
N GLY A 210 -10.90 16.61 2.89
CA GLY A 210 -11.80 16.44 4.02
C GLY A 210 -13.24 16.09 3.66
N THR A 211 -13.58 15.94 2.38
CA THR A 211 -14.93 15.52 1.95
C THR A 211 -15.07 14.01 1.94
N GLU A 212 -16.28 13.50 2.14
CA GLU A 212 -16.56 12.06 1.99
C GLU A 212 -16.30 11.63 0.54
N PHE A 213 -15.75 10.43 0.33
CA PHE A 213 -15.65 9.84 -1.00
C PHE A 213 -17.05 9.70 -1.64
N PRO A 214 -17.17 9.85 -2.97
CA PRO A 214 -18.46 9.75 -3.65
C PRO A 214 -19.02 8.32 -3.54
N ALA A 215 -20.34 8.20 -3.38
CA ALA A 215 -21.02 6.90 -3.29
C ALA A 215 -21.18 6.18 -4.65
N GLY A 216 -20.82 6.86 -5.74
CA GLY A 216 -20.92 6.33 -7.09
C GLY A 216 -19.70 6.72 -7.90
N LYS A 217 -19.65 6.16 -9.10
CA LYS A 217 -18.54 6.34 -10.04
C LYS A 217 -18.35 7.80 -10.41
N CYS A 218 -17.10 8.19 -10.64
CA CYS A 218 -16.75 9.50 -11.16
C CYS A 218 -16.36 9.39 -12.64
N GLY A 219 -16.59 10.45 -13.42
CA GLY A 219 -16.12 10.55 -14.80
C GLY A 219 -14.97 11.56 -14.96
N ALA A 220 -14.45 11.69 -16.18
CA ALA A 220 -13.28 12.51 -16.53
C ALA A 220 -13.34 13.99 -16.06
N THR A 221 -14.53 14.58 -15.88
CA THR A 221 -14.67 15.96 -15.40
C THR A 221 -14.90 16.08 -13.89
N THR A 222 -14.97 14.94 -13.19
CA THR A 222 -15.33 14.83 -11.77
C THR A 222 -14.36 14.00 -10.96
N CYS A 223 -13.42 13.30 -11.60
CA CYS A 223 -12.28 12.64 -10.97
C CYS A 223 -11.03 13.50 -11.18
N GLY A 224 -10.12 13.48 -10.21
CA GLY A 224 -8.75 13.90 -10.37
C GLY A 224 -8.41 15.16 -9.58
N PRO A 225 -7.10 15.48 -9.46
CA PRO A 225 -6.58 16.44 -8.48
C PRO A 225 -7.18 17.85 -8.54
N THR A 226 -7.74 18.24 -9.69
CA THR A 226 -8.32 19.58 -9.92
C THR A 226 -9.86 19.62 -9.76
N THR A 227 -10.46 18.52 -9.32
CA THR A 227 -11.92 18.37 -9.18
C THR A 227 -12.37 18.37 -7.72
N ALA A 228 -13.67 18.15 -7.49
CA ALA A 228 -14.19 17.93 -6.15
C ALA A 228 -13.76 16.59 -5.54
N ASN A 229 -13.29 15.65 -6.37
CA ASN A 229 -12.79 14.34 -5.93
C ASN A 229 -11.30 14.19 -6.28
N PRO A 230 -10.40 14.90 -5.58
CA PRO A 230 -8.98 14.98 -5.91
C PRO A 230 -8.26 13.62 -5.84
N ASP A 231 -8.78 12.72 -5.01
CA ASP A 231 -8.17 11.43 -4.71
C ASP A 231 -8.67 10.32 -5.64
N MET A 232 -9.62 10.62 -6.52
CA MET A 232 -10.12 9.67 -7.53
C MET A 232 -9.34 9.90 -8.82
N LEU A 233 -8.47 8.97 -9.22
CA LEU A 233 -7.56 9.17 -10.37
C LEU A 233 -8.06 8.41 -11.60
N SER A 234 -8.15 9.06 -12.76
CA SER A 234 -8.43 8.37 -14.02
C SER A 234 -7.19 7.67 -14.57
N GLU A 235 -7.38 6.83 -15.58
CA GLU A 235 -6.29 6.10 -16.22
C GLU A 235 -5.27 7.08 -16.86
N GLU A 236 -5.76 8.15 -17.51
CA GLU A 236 -4.93 9.20 -18.10
C GLU A 236 -4.26 10.06 -17.04
N ALA A 237 -4.91 10.29 -15.89
CA ALA A 237 -4.29 11.02 -14.80
C ALA A 237 -3.12 10.23 -14.21
N ILE A 238 -3.24 8.92 -14.09
CA ILE A 238 -2.15 8.05 -13.60
C ILE A 238 -1.04 7.93 -14.66
N ALA A 239 -1.37 7.71 -15.93
CA ALA A 239 -0.38 7.57 -17.01
C ALA A 239 0.36 8.87 -17.34
N GLY A 240 -0.26 10.03 -17.10
CA GLY A 240 0.31 11.34 -17.38
C GLY A 240 0.57 11.61 -18.87
N ASP A 241 1.60 12.40 -19.20
CA ASP A 241 1.92 12.78 -20.58
C ASP A 241 2.81 11.73 -21.25
N LEU A 242 2.26 11.07 -22.27
CA LEU A 242 2.92 9.98 -23.00
C LEU A 242 3.85 10.45 -24.14
N GLY A 243 3.82 11.74 -24.46
CA GLY A 243 4.57 12.30 -25.60
C GLY A 243 4.00 11.85 -26.96
N THR A 244 4.89 11.63 -27.92
CA THR A 244 4.54 11.27 -29.31
C THR A 244 5.28 10.03 -29.76
N CYS A 245 4.84 9.36 -30.82
CA CYS A 245 5.58 8.21 -31.34
C CYS A 245 7.04 8.54 -31.76
N SER A 246 7.34 9.81 -32.06
CA SER A 246 8.69 10.24 -32.49
C SER A 246 9.54 10.73 -31.32
N THR A 247 8.91 11.16 -30.24
CA THR A 247 9.56 11.53 -28.97
C THR A 247 8.68 11.00 -27.84
N PRO A 248 8.74 9.69 -27.59
CA PRO A 248 7.92 9.07 -26.55
C PRO A 248 8.42 9.53 -25.18
N ASN A 249 7.50 9.77 -24.23
CA ASN A 249 7.90 10.04 -22.86
C ASN A 249 8.20 8.73 -22.13
N THR A 250 9.39 8.62 -21.55
CA THR A 250 9.84 7.44 -20.80
C THR A 250 9.96 7.73 -19.31
N ASP A 251 9.49 8.88 -18.85
CA ASP A 251 9.42 9.22 -17.44
C ASP A 251 8.16 8.61 -16.83
N HIS A 252 8.31 7.59 -15.99
CA HIS A 252 7.19 6.94 -15.28
C HIS A 252 6.83 7.61 -13.96
N LYS A 253 7.18 8.89 -13.78
CA LYS A 253 6.85 9.70 -12.60
C LYS A 253 6.19 11.02 -12.98
N ASN A 254 5.50 11.04 -14.12
CA ASN A 254 4.92 12.27 -14.66
C ASN A 254 3.39 12.34 -14.47
N GLY A 255 2.78 11.24 -14.00
CA GLY A 255 1.38 11.14 -13.65
C GLY A 255 1.01 11.72 -12.28
N ALA A 256 -0.28 11.66 -11.97
CA ALA A 256 -0.88 12.19 -10.76
C ALA A 256 -0.50 11.44 -9.47
N LEU A 257 0.17 10.29 -9.58
CA LEU A 257 0.77 9.59 -8.44
C LEU A 257 1.94 10.35 -7.84
N PHE A 258 2.52 11.30 -8.59
CA PHE A 258 3.69 12.05 -8.19
C PHE A 258 3.41 13.55 -8.11
N LYS A 259 4.11 14.19 -7.18
CA LYS A 259 4.22 15.66 -7.12
C LYS A 259 5.24 16.13 -8.15
N SER A 260 5.29 17.44 -8.39
CA SER A 260 6.22 18.02 -9.37
C SER A 260 7.70 17.82 -9.06
N ASP A 261 8.04 17.47 -7.82
CA ASP A 261 9.38 17.13 -7.37
C ASP A 261 9.73 15.64 -7.56
N GLY A 262 8.78 14.81 -8.00
CA GLY A 262 8.97 13.37 -8.20
C GLY A 262 8.68 12.51 -6.97
N THR A 263 8.27 13.08 -5.83
CA THR A 263 7.81 12.31 -4.67
C THR A 263 6.39 11.79 -4.85
N PRO A 264 6.02 10.70 -4.16
CA PRO A 264 4.64 10.26 -4.07
C PRO A 264 3.69 11.36 -3.57
N ALA A 265 2.59 11.59 -4.30
CA ALA A 265 1.47 12.41 -3.85
C ALA A 265 0.55 11.67 -2.88
N PHE A 266 0.61 10.34 -2.89
CA PHE A 266 -0.23 9.44 -2.09
C PHE A 266 0.62 8.42 -1.36
N CYS A 267 0.12 7.94 -0.23
CA CYS A 267 0.66 6.82 0.52
C CYS A 267 0.23 5.49 -0.11
N GLN A 268 -0.98 5.45 -0.67
CA GLN A 268 -1.50 4.25 -1.30
C GLN A 268 -2.35 4.55 -2.52
N ILE A 269 -2.30 3.66 -3.52
CA ILE A 269 -3.29 3.57 -4.59
C ILE A 269 -4.01 2.22 -4.56
N MET A 270 -5.30 2.23 -4.90
CA MET A 270 -6.10 1.02 -5.02
C MET A 270 -6.83 0.92 -6.36
N SER A 271 -6.86 -0.28 -6.93
CA SER A 271 -7.60 -0.63 -8.14
C SER A 271 -8.50 -1.82 -7.89
N MET A 272 -9.72 -1.80 -8.40
CA MET A 272 -10.73 -2.82 -8.13
C MET A 272 -10.99 -3.70 -9.35
N HIS A 273 -10.98 -3.13 -10.55
CA HIS A 273 -11.50 -3.81 -11.74
C HIS A 273 -10.82 -3.44 -13.04
N TRP A 274 -9.76 -2.62 -12.98
CA TRP A 274 -9.01 -2.28 -14.18
C TRP A 274 -8.52 -3.56 -14.85
N GLY A 275 -8.94 -3.79 -16.10
CA GLY A 275 -8.83 -5.08 -16.74
C GLY A 275 -7.63 -5.18 -17.69
N VAL A 276 -7.34 -6.41 -18.10
CA VAL A 276 -6.31 -6.70 -19.11
C VAL A 276 -6.60 -5.97 -20.43
N ASN A 277 -7.86 -5.85 -20.84
CA ASN A 277 -8.19 -5.19 -22.11
C ASN A 277 -7.84 -3.70 -22.05
N GLU A 278 -8.11 -3.05 -20.93
CA GLU A 278 -7.78 -1.65 -20.67
C GLU A 278 -6.27 -1.46 -20.58
N ARG A 279 -5.56 -2.40 -19.92
CA ARG A 279 -4.09 -2.43 -19.93
C ARG A 279 -3.52 -2.50 -21.34
N GLU A 280 -4.01 -3.40 -22.20
CA GLU A 280 -3.51 -3.58 -23.57
C GLU A 280 -3.95 -2.48 -24.55
N ARG A 281 -4.83 -1.57 -24.13
CA ARG A 281 -5.32 -0.49 -24.98
C ARG A 281 -4.22 0.55 -25.19
N VAL A 282 -4.03 0.94 -26.45
CA VAL A 282 -3.16 2.06 -26.86
C VAL A 282 -3.90 2.90 -27.87
N GLU A 283 -3.89 4.21 -27.67
CA GLU A 283 -4.58 5.18 -28.51
C GLU A 283 -3.66 6.36 -28.87
N CYS A 284 -3.82 6.86 -30.10
CA CYS A 284 -3.03 7.94 -30.65
C CYS A 284 -3.91 8.91 -31.46
N GLU A 285 -3.57 10.19 -31.45
CA GLU A 285 -4.20 11.18 -32.32
C GLU A 285 -4.02 10.80 -33.79
N GLY A 286 -5.14 10.54 -34.49
CA GLY A 286 -5.11 10.13 -35.89
C GLY A 286 -4.86 8.63 -36.14
N GLY A 287 -4.72 7.83 -35.08
CA GLY A 287 -4.49 6.38 -35.14
C GLY A 287 -3.03 6.01 -34.86
N CYS A 288 -2.82 4.89 -34.18
CA CYS A 288 -1.47 4.46 -33.81
C CYS A 288 -0.74 3.81 -34.99
N PRO A 289 0.52 4.21 -35.27
CA PRO A 289 1.31 3.56 -36.31
C PRO A 289 1.66 2.13 -35.89
N ALA A 290 1.76 1.18 -36.82
CA ALA A 290 2.04 -0.23 -36.48
C ALA A 290 3.53 -0.49 -36.24
N THR A 291 4.41 0.40 -36.70
CA THR A 291 5.86 0.33 -36.48
C THR A 291 6.47 1.70 -36.26
N GLN A 292 7.59 1.78 -35.53
CA GLN A 292 8.32 3.05 -35.34
C GLN A 292 8.67 3.75 -36.66
N ALA A 293 8.88 2.99 -37.74
CA ALA A 293 9.17 3.54 -39.07
C ALA A 293 7.96 4.24 -39.72
N GLU A 294 6.75 3.94 -39.28
CA GLU A 294 5.50 4.56 -39.73
C GLU A 294 5.13 5.81 -38.94
N CYS A 295 5.86 6.11 -37.86
CA CYS A 295 5.60 7.28 -37.03
C CYS A 295 5.79 8.60 -37.81
N ALA A 296 4.74 9.43 -37.82
CA ALA A 296 4.74 10.78 -38.38
C ALA A 296 4.54 11.86 -37.29
N GLY A 297 4.73 11.50 -36.01
CA GLY A 297 4.62 12.41 -34.86
C GLY A 297 3.25 12.40 -34.20
N GLU A 298 2.46 11.34 -34.39
CA GLU A 298 1.20 11.10 -33.70
C GLU A 298 1.40 11.14 -32.19
N ARG A 299 0.53 11.89 -31.49
CA ARG A 299 0.54 11.97 -30.03
C ARG A 299 -0.15 10.76 -29.43
N PHE A 300 0.45 10.14 -28.43
CA PHE A 300 -0.24 9.13 -27.64
C PHE A 300 -1.27 9.79 -26.74
N THR A 301 -2.52 9.33 -26.82
CA THR A 301 -3.61 9.80 -25.95
C THR A 301 -3.87 8.81 -24.82
N PHE A 302 -3.46 7.55 -24.98
CA PHE A 302 -3.60 6.53 -23.96
C PHE A 302 -2.61 5.37 -24.19
N ASN A 303 -2.04 4.85 -23.10
CA ASN A 303 -1.30 3.58 -23.09
C ASN A 303 -1.48 2.91 -21.72
N GLY A 304 -2.22 1.81 -21.66
CA GLY A 304 -2.48 1.14 -20.39
C GLY A 304 -1.22 0.55 -19.75
N HIS A 305 -0.19 0.18 -20.52
CA HIS A 305 1.08 -0.29 -19.95
C HIS A 305 1.78 0.82 -19.15
N GLU A 306 1.54 2.10 -19.47
CA GLU A 306 2.10 3.22 -18.69
C GLU A 306 1.51 3.28 -17.28
N VAL A 307 0.24 2.94 -17.11
CA VAL A 307 -0.39 2.88 -15.78
C VAL A 307 0.34 1.86 -14.89
N VAL A 308 0.76 0.72 -15.46
CA VAL A 308 1.57 -0.28 -14.74
C VAL A 308 2.95 0.28 -14.40
N ALA A 309 3.58 1.01 -15.31
CA ALA A 309 4.87 1.65 -15.07
C ALA A 309 4.84 2.71 -13.98
N GLU A 310 3.84 3.59 -13.99
CA GLU A 310 3.66 4.64 -12.98
C GLU A 310 3.40 4.04 -11.60
N VAL A 311 2.55 2.99 -11.51
CA VAL A 311 2.36 2.26 -10.24
C VAL A 311 3.62 1.54 -9.80
N ARG A 312 4.39 0.94 -10.72
CA ARG A 312 5.67 0.30 -10.39
C ARG A 312 6.70 1.31 -9.89
N ALA A 313 6.79 2.48 -10.51
CA ALA A 313 7.65 3.57 -10.07
C ALA A 313 7.21 4.12 -8.71
N PHE A 314 5.90 4.17 -8.45
CA PHE A 314 5.33 4.59 -7.17
C PHE A 314 5.71 3.64 -6.04
N LEU A 315 5.74 2.33 -6.34
CA LEU A 315 6.23 1.27 -5.46
C LEU A 315 7.77 1.24 -5.31
N GLY A 316 8.49 2.17 -5.95
CA GLY A 316 9.89 2.44 -5.61
C GLY A 316 10.07 3.21 -4.30
N TYR A 317 8.98 3.73 -3.72
CA TYR A 317 8.93 4.49 -2.47
C TYR A 317 8.18 3.71 -1.38
N ARG A 318 8.12 4.26 -0.15
CA ARG A 318 7.35 3.76 1.02
C ARG A 318 5.84 3.77 0.86
N THR A 319 5.34 3.31 -0.28
CA THR A 319 3.94 3.38 -0.67
C THR A 319 3.32 1.98 -0.72
N HIS A 320 2.02 1.95 -0.99
CA HIS A 320 1.28 0.69 -1.09
C HIS A 320 0.39 0.66 -2.32
N PHE A 321 0.32 -0.50 -2.96
CA PHE A 321 -0.63 -0.79 -4.02
C PHE A 321 -1.57 -1.90 -3.58
N PHE A 322 -2.88 -1.64 -3.65
CA PHE A 322 -3.91 -2.63 -3.42
C PHE A 322 -4.65 -2.95 -4.72
N ALA A 323 -4.81 -4.22 -5.06
CA ALA A 323 -5.67 -4.64 -6.17
C ALA A 323 -6.71 -5.69 -5.72
N GLU A 324 -7.95 -5.53 -6.17
CA GLU A 324 -9.01 -6.54 -6.07
C GLU A 324 -9.42 -7.01 -7.47
N CYS A 325 -10.05 -8.18 -7.57
CA CYS A 325 -10.61 -8.71 -8.81
C CYS A 325 -9.68 -8.58 -10.04
N GLN A 326 -10.21 -8.12 -11.19
CA GLN A 326 -9.51 -8.05 -12.48
C GLN A 326 -8.21 -7.26 -12.46
N ALA A 327 -8.10 -6.29 -11.53
CA ALA A 327 -6.91 -5.49 -11.40
C ALA A 327 -5.69 -6.35 -11.06
N VAL A 328 -5.85 -7.41 -10.27
CA VAL A 328 -4.73 -8.30 -9.93
C VAL A 328 -4.08 -8.86 -11.20
N ASN A 329 -4.86 -9.45 -12.10
CA ASN A 329 -4.30 -9.98 -13.35
C ASN A 329 -3.84 -8.92 -14.35
N ALA A 330 -4.47 -7.73 -14.33
CA ALA A 330 -4.03 -6.63 -15.18
C ALA A 330 -2.60 -6.23 -14.83
N TYR A 331 -2.29 -6.06 -13.54
CA TYR A 331 -0.93 -5.76 -13.10
C TYR A 331 -0.04 -7.01 -13.19
N GLU A 332 -0.34 -8.13 -12.53
CA GLU A 332 0.60 -9.25 -12.33
C GLU A 332 1.12 -9.94 -13.58
N ASN A 333 0.46 -9.76 -14.72
CA ASN A 333 0.71 -10.59 -15.87
C ASN A 333 1.14 -9.80 -17.13
N LEU A 334 1.73 -8.62 -16.95
CA LEU A 334 2.34 -7.85 -18.03
C LEU A 334 3.84 -8.19 -18.16
N VAL A 335 4.22 -8.72 -19.32
CA VAL A 335 5.62 -8.90 -19.72
C VAL A 335 5.91 -7.98 -20.91
N PRO A 336 6.86 -7.03 -20.76
CA PRO A 336 7.28 -6.16 -21.85
C PRO A 336 7.70 -6.93 -23.10
N ASN A 337 7.14 -6.55 -24.23
CA ASN A 337 7.49 -7.04 -25.56
C ASN A 337 8.40 -6.02 -26.28
N PRO A 338 9.72 -6.29 -26.39
CA PRO A 338 10.66 -5.38 -27.03
C PRO A 338 10.46 -5.22 -28.54
N ALA A 339 9.62 -6.04 -29.17
CA ALA A 339 9.23 -5.89 -30.57
C ALA A 339 8.00 -4.98 -30.77
N TRP A 340 7.36 -4.57 -29.67
CA TRP A 340 6.25 -3.62 -29.72
C TRP A 340 6.80 -2.21 -29.94
N PRO A 341 6.21 -1.41 -30.84
CA PRO A 341 6.97 -0.35 -31.49
C PRO A 341 7.10 0.92 -30.65
N TYR A 342 6.42 1.02 -29.50
CA TYR A 342 6.46 2.20 -28.66
C TYR A 342 6.41 1.79 -27.20
N LEU A 343 7.27 2.42 -26.40
CA LEU A 343 7.05 2.54 -24.96
C LEU A 343 6.91 1.21 -24.23
N ASP A 344 7.66 0.18 -24.62
CA ASP A 344 7.73 -1.05 -23.84
C ASP A 344 9.17 -1.25 -23.35
N ASP A 345 9.36 -1.05 -22.05
CA ASP A 345 10.64 -1.12 -21.36
C ASP A 345 10.48 -1.89 -20.04
N ALA A 346 11.60 -2.11 -19.35
CA ALA A 346 11.61 -2.88 -18.11
C ALA A 346 10.74 -2.27 -16.99
N GLY A 347 10.48 -0.96 -17.03
CA GLY A 347 9.61 -0.26 -16.09
C GLY A 347 8.14 -0.68 -16.19
N ARG A 348 7.72 -1.30 -17.30
CA ARG A 348 6.34 -1.77 -17.50
C ARG A 348 6.11 -3.22 -17.09
N ASN A 349 7.09 -3.88 -16.48
CA ASN A 349 6.92 -5.26 -16.04
C ASN A 349 5.95 -5.37 -14.85
N GLY A 350 4.83 -6.05 -15.06
CA GLY A 350 3.72 -6.13 -14.13
C GLY A 350 3.78 -7.26 -13.10
N HIS A 351 4.73 -8.19 -13.24
CA HIS A 351 4.99 -9.28 -12.30
C HIS A 351 5.52 -8.79 -10.93
N PHE A 352 4.68 -8.26 -10.04
CA PHE A 352 5.17 -7.70 -8.78
C PHE A 352 5.47 -8.78 -7.73
N LEU A 353 4.58 -9.76 -7.54
CA LEU A 353 4.69 -10.84 -6.56
C LEU A 353 5.00 -12.20 -7.18
N THR A 354 4.68 -12.41 -8.47
CA THR A 354 4.89 -13.67 -9.18
C THR A 354 6.05 -13.61 -10.17
N THR A 355 6.55 -14.78 -10.55
CA THR A 355 7.43 -14.92 -11.71
C THR A 355 6.60 -15.20 -12.97
N ALA A 356 7.06 -14.70 -14.12
CA ALA A 356 6.46 -15.00 -15.42
C ALA A 356 6.45 -16.50 -15.78
N GLY A 357 7.28 -17.29 -15.08
CA GLY A 357 7.55 -18.68 -15.45
C GLY A 357 8.45 -18.79 -16.68
N ILE A 358 8.63 -20.02 -17.15
CA ILE A 358 9.41 -20.35 -18.35
C ILE A 358 8.48 -21.04 -19.35
N PRO A 359 8.12 -20.36 -20.45
CA PRO A 359 7.32 -20.94 -21.52
C PRO A 359 7.89 -22.27 -22.05
N PRO A 360 7.09 -23.36 -22.11
CA PRO A 360 7.53 -24.62 -22.68
C PRO A 360 7.93 -24.49 -24.16
N ALA A 361 8.98 -25.21 -24.58
CA ALA A 361 9.39 -25.25 -25.97
C ALA A 361 8.35 -25.98 -26.85
N CYS A 362 8.13 -25.48 -28.07
CA CYS A 362 7.18 -26.04 -29.04
C CYS A 362 7.80 -26.30 -30.43
N PRO A 363 8.87 -27.10 -30.54
CA PRO A 363 9.56 -27.31 -31.82
C PRO A 363 8.66 -27.95 -32.90
N ALA A 364 7.58 -28.62 -32.50
CA ALA A 364 6.58 -29.20 -33.41
C ALA A 364 5.55 -28.20 -33.94
N GLY A 365 5.64 -26.92 -33.56
CA GLY A 365 4.68 -25.89 -33.96
C GLY A 365 3.37 -25.90 -33.18
N THR A 366 3.25 -26.71 -32.13
CA THR A 366 2.02 -26.86 -31.34
C THR A 366 2.30 -26.90 -29.85
N CYS A 367 1.35 -26.39 -29.07
CA CYS A 367 1.35 -26.41 -27.61
C CYS A 367 0.38 -27.47 -27.10
N THR A 368 0.73 -28.10 -25.97
CA THR A 368 -0.11 -29.12 -25.33
C THR A 368 -1.31 -28.52 -24.60
N ASN A 369 -1.20 -27.26 -24.18
CA ASN A 369 -2.30 -26.49 -23.63
C ASN A 369 -2.95 -25.67 -24.76
N GLY A 370 -4.29 -25.76 -24.87
CA GLY A 370 -5.07 -25.09 -25.90
C GLY A 370 -5.16 -23.58 -25.76
N ASP A 371 -4.84 -23.03 -24.59
CA ASP A 371 -4.83 -21.59 -24.32
C ASP A 371 -3.52 -20.91 -24.77
N TYR A 372 -2.54 -21.72 -25.20
CA TYR A 372 -1.23 -21.27 -25.65
C TYR A 372 -1.06 -21.52 -27.14
N GLU A 373 -0.31 -20.66 -27.80
CA GLU A 373 0.12 -20.82 -29.19
C GLU A 373 1.64 -20.90 -29.31
N CYS A 374 2.09 -21.63 -30.33
CA CYS A 374 3.50 -21.80 -30.57
C CYS A 374 4.04 -20.63 -31.38
N VAL A 375 4.89 -19.81 -30.76
CA VAL A 375 5.52 -18.66 -31.40
C VAL A 375 6.95 -19.02 -31.78
N GLN A 376 7.24 -19.12 -33.08
CA GLN A 376 8.47 -19.71 -33.63
C GLN A 376 9.78 -19.00 -33.23
N ASN A 377 9.71 -17.77 -32.71
CA ASN A 377 10.84 -17.01 -32.15
C ASN A 377 10.46 -16.29 -30.84
N GLY A 378 9.45 -16.79 -30.12
CA GLY A 378 8.83 -16.08 -28.99
C GLY A 378 9.70 -15.99 -27.74
N CYS A 379 10.67 -16.90 -27.57
CA CYS A 379 11.50 -16.97 -26.36
C CYS A 379 12.97 -16.89 -26.75
N SER A 380 13.51 -15.67 -26.85
CA SER A 380 14.92 -15.44 -27.19
C SER A 380 15.35 -16.15 -28.48
N GLY A 381 14.49 -16.15 -29.49
CA GLY A 381 14.73 -16.79 -30.79
C GLY A 381 14.44 -18.29 -30.85
N GLN A 382 13.84 -18.88 -29.81
CA GLN A 382 13.34 -20.25 -29.82
C GLN A 382 11.81 -20.31 -29.95
N ALA A 383 11.33 -21.39 -30.55
CA ALA A 383 9.91 -21.70 -30.61
C ALA A 383 9.40 -22.11 -29.23
N CYS A 384 8.48 -21.34 -28.65
CA CYS A 384 7.89 -21.60 -27.34
C CYS A 384 6.39 -21.29 -27.27
N CYS A 385 5.74 -21.82 -26.25
CA CYS A 385 4.30 -21.68 -26.01
C CYS A 385 4.00 -20.41 -25.23
N LEU A 386 3.50 -19.39 -25.91
CA LEU A 386 3.04 -18.15 -25.28
C LEU A 386 1.51 -18.12 -25.23
N PRO A 387 0.90 -17.41 -24.26
CA PRO A 387 -0.55 -17.26 -24.21
C PRO A 387 -1.07 -16.68 -25.53
N LYS A 388 -2.21 -17.18 -26.00
CA LYS A 388 -2.85 -16.59 -27.17
C LYS A 388 -3.34 -15.19 -26.82
N ALA A 389 -3.23 -14.27 -27.77
CA ALA A 389 -3.83 -12.95 -27.65
C ALA A 389 -5.34 -13.05 -27.31
N ALA A 390 -6.10 -14.00 -27.87
CA ALA A 390 -7.53 -14.11 -27.56
C ALA A 390 -7.89 -14.69 -26.17
N THR A 391 -6.91 -15.20 -25.40
CA THR A 391 -7.15 -15.84 -24.09
C THR A 391 -6.51 -15.05 -22.94
N TRP A 392 -6.62 -13.72 -22.99
CA TRP A 392 -6.18 -12.72 -21.99
C TRP A 392 -6.45 -13.04 -20.49
N GLN A 393 -7.15 -14.13 -20.18
CA GLN A 393 -7.38 -14.69 -18.83
C GLN A 393 -6.26 -15.64 -18.34
N ASN A 394 -5.34 -16.06 -19.22
CA ASN A 394 -4.24 -16.99 -18.92
C ASN A 394 -2.88 -16.38 -19.29
N LEU A 395 -2.62 -15.20 -18.75
CA LEU A 395 -1.35 -14.50 -18.93
C LEU A 395 -0.27 -15.14 -18.02
N PRO A 396 1.03 -14.92 -18.30
CA PRO A 396 2.10 -15.45 -17.44
C PRO A 396 1.91 -14.97 -16.01
N GLY A 397 2.15 -15.81 -14.99
CA GLY A 397 1.98 -15.45 -13.57
C GLY A 397 0.77 -16.11 -12.91
N PHE A 398 -0.29 -15.32 -12.69
CA PHE A 398 -1.55 -15.76 -12.10
C PHE A 398 -2.55 -16.27 -13.14
N GLU A 399 -3.11 -17.44 -12.85
CA GLU A 399 -4.26 -18.00 -13.57
C GLU A 399 -5.52 -17.82 -12.72
N VAL A 400 -6.62 -17.41 -13.35
CA VAL A 400 -7.91 -17.26 -12.65
C VAL A 400 -8.39 -18.62 -12.13
N ALA A 401 -8.71 -18.68 -10.84
CA ALA A 401 -9.26 -19.85 -10.18
C ALA A 401 -10.66 -19.56 -9.66
N ALA A 402 -11.47 -20.61 -9.49
CA ALA A 402 -12.72 -20.48 -8.73
C ALA A 402 -12.42 -20.16 -7.26
N ALA A 403 -13.30 -19.40 -6.59
CA ALA A 403 -13.23 -19.18 -5.16
C ALA A 403 -13.11 -20.51 -4.41
N PRO A 404 -12.22 -20.63 -3.40
CA PRO A 404 -12.27 -21.76 -2.49
C PRO A 404 -13.59 -21.71 -1.69
N ALA A 405 -14.05 -22.88 -1.25
CA ALA A 405 -15.17 -22.95 -0.33
C ALA A 405 -14.78 -22.21 0.97
N SER A 406 -15.64 -21.32 1.47
CA SER A 406 -15.30 -20.45 2.61
C SER A 406 -14.90 -21.24 3.87
N ASN A 407 -15.49 -22.42 4.08
CA ASN A 407 -15.16 -23.32 5.19
C ASN A 407 -13.86 -24.13 4.98
N ALA A 408 -13.23 -24.02 3.81
CA ALA A 408 -11.98 -24.69 3.45
C ALA A 408 -10.82 -23.71 3.28
N VAL A 409 -11.04 -22.41 3.49
CA VAL A 409 -9.98 -21.39 3.47
C VAL A 409 -9.01 -21.65 4.63
N LYS A 410 -7.72 -21.72 4.30
CA LYS A 410 -6.62 -21.77 5.26
C LYS A 410 -6.14 -20.36 5.56
N VAL A 411 -5.93 -20.08 6.84
CA VAL A 411 -5.25 -18.87 7.32
C VAL A 411 -3.82 -19.25 7.65
N LEU A 412 -2.84 -18.68 6.94
CA LEU A 412 -1.44 -19.10 7.07
C LEU A 412 -0.64 -18.23 8.03
N ARG A 413 -0.93 -16.93 8.05
CA ARG A 413 -0.10 -15.92 8.71
C ARG A 413 -0.93 -14.99 9.60
N PRO A 414 -1.55 -15.49 10.68
CA PRO A 414 -2.38 -14.67 11.55
C PRO A 414 -1.55 -13.68 12.39
N ASP A 415 -0.23 -13.78 12.34
CA ASP A 415 0.78 -13.00 13.05
C ASP A 415 1.19 -11.69 12.36
N VAL A 416 0.76 -11.44 11.11
CA VAL A 416 1.10 -10.21 10.37
C VAL A 416 -0.06 -9.20 10.34
N PRO A 417 0.20 -7.88 10.38
CA PRO A 417 -0.86 -6.86 10.37
C PRO A 417 -1.88 -6.97 9.24
N TYR A 418 -1.46 -7.34 8.03
CA TYR A 418 -2.35 -7.51 6.89
C TYR A 418 -3.44 -8.58 7.05
N ASN A 419 -3.20 -9.57 7.91
CA ASN A 419 -4.05 -10.76 8.01
C ASN A 419 -4.79 -10.82 9.36
N GLN A 420 -5.06 -9.65 9.93
CA GLN A 420 -5.82 -9.53 11.16
C GLN A 420 -7.32 -9.65 10.90
N LEU A 421 -7.90 -10.81 11.28
CA LEU A 421 -9.34 -11.07 11.22
C LEU A 421 -9.79 -11.97 12.38
N ASP A 422 -11.06 -11.91 12.77
CA ASP A 422 -11.68 -12.77 13.80
C ASP A 422 -12.89 -13.49 13.21
N GLY A 423 -13.03 -14.80 13.36
CA GLY A 423 -14.04 -15.59 12.66
C GLY A 423 -13.58 -16.13 11.30
N ALA A 424 -14.32 -17.07 10.72
CA ALA A 424 -14.00 -17.61 9.40
C ALA A 424 -14.07 -16.53 8.30
N PHE A 425 -13.27 -16.66 7.25
CA PHE A 425 -13.31 -15.78 6.09
C PHE A 425 -14.42 -16.21 5.12
N GLY A 426 -15.28 -15.27 4.72
CA GLY A 426 -16.31 -15.51 3.70
C GLY A 426 -15.78 -15.18 2.30
N THR A 427 -15.65 -16.17 1.44
CA THR A 427 -15.25 -15.95 0.04
C THR A 427 -16.39 -15.29 -0.76
N THR A 428 -16.03 -14.48 -1.74
CA THR A 428 -16.98 -13.86 -2.67
C THR A 428 -16.65 -14.30 -4.10
N GLY A 429 -17.67 -14.22 -4.97
CA GLY A 429 -17.51 -14.52 -6.39
C GLY A 429 -16.86 -13.36 -7.14
N GLY A 430 -16.95 -13.40 -8.47
CA GLY A 430 -16.39 -12.37 -9.34
C GLY A 430 -15.85 -12.96 -10.62
N SER A 431 -15.33 -12.09 -11.50
CA SER A 431 -14.53 -12.53 -12.64
C SER A 431 -13.22 -13.16 -12.20
N GLU A 432 -12.62 -12.65 -11.11
CA GLU A 432 -11.35 -13.15 -10.57
C GLU A 432 -11.48 -13.41 -9.05
N PRO A 433 -12.12 -14.51 -8.67
CA PRO A 433 -12.44 -14.76 -7.26
C PRO A 433 -11.27 -15.36 -6.45
N ALA A 434 -10.28 -15.96 -7.11
CA ALA A 434 -9.05 -16.49 -6.52
C ALA A 434 -8.00 -16.72 -7.63
N TYR A 435 -6.76 -17.01 -7.25
CA TYR A 435 -5.65 -17.18 -8.18
C TYR A 435 -4.91 -18.50 -7.98
N ASN A 436 -4.49 -19.11 -9.08
CA ASN A 436 -3.53 -20.21 -9.13
C ASN A 436 -2.21 -19.70 -9.69
N LEU A 437 -1.11 -20.34 -9.32
CA LEU A 437 0.15 -20.18 -10.07
C LEU A 437 0.13 -21.09 -11.29
N SER A 438 0.55 -20.57 -12.45
CA SER A 438 0.57 -21.37 -13.68
C SER A 438 1.51 -22.56 -13.56
N THR A 439 0.94 -23.77 -13.56
CA THR A 439 1.73 -25.01 -13.61
C THR A 439 2.32 -25.27 -14.98
N TYR A 440 1.72 -24.71 -16.03
CA TYR A 440 2.19 -24.87 -17.40
C TYR A 440 3.47 -24.07 -17.66
N LEU A 441 3.52 -22.83 -17.14
CA LEU A 441 4.70 -21.98 -17.20
C LEU A 441 5.66 -22.22 -16.04
N GLY A 442 5.23 -22.90 -14.97
CA GLY A 442 6.03 -23.06 -13.77
C GLY A 442 6.21 -21.76 -12.99
N SER A 443 5.20 -20.89 -13.01
CA SER A 443 5.19 -19.65 -12.24
C SER A 443 5.27 -19.94 -10.75
N THR A 444 5.99 -19.07 -10.04
CA THR A 444 6.20 -19.14 -8.59
C THR A 444 5.97 -17.77 -7.98
N TYR A 445 5.71 -17.73 -6.67
CA TYR A 445 5.93 -16.49 -5.92
C TYR A 445 7.42 -16.15 -5.90
N LYS A 446 7.75 -14.86 -5.95
CA LYS A 446 9.13 -14.37 -5.85
C LYS A 446 9.72 -14.58 -4.45
N ASN A 447 8.91 -14.38 -3.42
CA ASN A 447 9.30 -14.64 -2.03
C ASN A 447 8.64 -15.92 -1.51
N ASP A 448 9.28 -17.08 -1.74
CA ASP A 448 9.06 -18.42 -1.14
C ASP A 448 7.65 -18.78 -0.63
N ARG A 449 6.62 -18.25 -1.29
CA ARG A 449 5.21 -18.30 -0.89
C ARG A 449 4.89 -17.70 0.49
N GLN A 450 5.80 -16.90 1.07
CA GLN A 450 5.53 -16.18 2.32
C GLN A 450 4.50 -15.07 2.14
N VAL A 451 4.24 -14.67 0.90
CA VAL A 451 3.27 -13.64 0.52
C VAL A 451 1.82 -14.09 0.61
N THR A 452 1.53 -15.40 0.68
CA THR A 452 0.14 -15.90 0.71
C THR A 452 -0.39 -15.94 2.15
N LEU A 453 -1.49 -15.24 2.38
CA LEU A 453 -2.08 -15.04 3.70
C LEU A 453 -3.36 -15.88 3.88
N LEU A 454 -4.21 -15.91 2.84
CA LEU A 454 -5.40 -16.77 2.74
C LEU A 454 -5.38 -17.58 1.44
N THR A 455 -5.68 -18.88 1.54
CA THR A 455 -5.63 -19.79 0.39
C THR A 455 -6.60 -20.96 0.52
N GLY A 456 -6.94 -21.62 -0.60
CA GLY A 456 -7.70 -22.85 -0.61
C GLY A 456 -6.95 -24.04 0.01
N ALA A 457 -7.65 -25.16 0.15
CA ALA A 457 -7.16 -26.34 0.87
C ALA A 457 -5.80 -26.86 0.34
N ASN A 458 -5.54 -26.73 -0.96
CA ASN A 458 -4.33 -27.24 -1.61
C ASN A 458 -3.22 -26.21 -1.82
N GLY A 459 -3.41 -24.94 -1.42
CA GLY A 459 -2.38 -23.92 -1.61
C GLY A 459 -1.26 -23.94 -0.56
N PRO A 460 -0.32 -22.99 -0.58
CA PRO A 460 -0.26 -21.83 -1.49
C PRO A 460 -0.02 -22.19 -2.96
N GLY A 461 -0.39 -21.28 -3.86
CA GLY A 461 -0.35 -21.42 -5.31
C GLY A 461 -1.60 -22.07 -5.91
N ASN A 462 -2.63 -22.30 -5.10
CA ASN A 462 -3.87 -22.96 -5.51
C ASN A 462 -5.06 -22.36 -4.77
N GLN A 463 -5.90 -21.63 -5.50
CA GLN A 463 -7.02 -20.85 -4.97
C GLN A 463 -6.56 -19.87 -3.88
N ASP A 464 -5.48 -19.15 -4.14
CA ASP A 464 -5.00 -18.08 -3.26
C ASP A 464 -5.96 -16.88 -3.35
N VAL A 465 -6.28 -16.27 -2.21
CA VAL A 465 -7.32 -15.24 -2.11
C VAL A 465 -6.78 -13.94 -1.51
N TRP A 466 -5.87 -14.01 -0.54
CA TRP A 466 -5.26 -12.82 0.07
C TRP A 466 -3.76 -12.99 0.03
N MET A 467 -3.07 -12.09 -0.67
CA MET A 467 -1.63 -12.09 -0.80
C MET A 467 -1.09 -10.70 -0.51
N SER A 468 0.07 -10.60 0.15
CA SER A 468 0.75 -9.35 0.38
C SER A 468 2.26 -9.54 0.39
N GLY A 469 3.01 -8.61 -0.20
CA GLY A 469 4.46 -8.69 -0.30
C GLY A 469 5.09 -7.35 -0.71
N TYR A 470 6.41 -7.33 -0.79
CA TYR A 470 7.16 -6.20 -1.36
C TYR A 470 7.36 -6.35 -2.86
N LEU A 471 7.56 -5.23 -3.57
CA LEU A 471 7.79 -5.20 -5.01
C LEU A 471 8.92 -6.14 -5.40
N ASP A 472 8.68 -6.99 -6.39
CA ASP A 472 9.63 -8.01 -6.85
C ASP A 472 10.12 -8.99 -5.77
N GLY A 473 9.41 -9.09 -4.64
CA GLY A 473 9.84 -9.91 -3.52
C GLY A 473 11.19 -9.48 -2.93
N CYS A 474 11.53 -8.19 -3.00
CA CYS A 474 12.81 -7.69 -2.54
C CYS A 474 13.01 -7.79 -1.02
N ASP A 475 11.94 -7.99 -0.23
CA ASP A 475 12.01 -8.17 1.22
C ASP A 475 10.90 -9.13 1.73
N ASP A 476 11.06 -9.55 2.98
CA ASP A 476 10.15 -10.44 3.71
C ASP A 476 9.04 -9.66 4.42
N ILE A 477 7.81 -10.17 4.36
CA ILE A 477 6.71 -9.64 5.19
C ILE A 477 6.80 -10.08 6.66
N ILE A 478 7.81 -10.90 7.00
CA ILE A 478 8.08 -11.42 8.35
C ILE A 478 9.37 -10.81 8.86
N PHE A 479 9.24 -9.85 9.76
CA PHE A 479 10.38 -9.39 10.54
C PHE A 479 10.66 -10.44 11.61
N LYS A 480 11.75 -11.22 11.44
CA LYS A 480 12.14 -12.20 12.46
C LYS A 480 12.34 -11.46 13.79
N SER A 481 11.64 -11.96 14.82
CA SER A 481 11.64 -11.42 16.18
C SER A 481 13.03 -10.95 16.62
N GLY A 482 13.26 -9.64 16.58
CA GLY A 482 14.45 -8.99 17.15
C GLY A 482 15.46 -8.39 16.15
N ASP A 483 15.26 -8.52 14.84
CA ASP A 483 16.10 -7.81 13.85
C ASP A 483 15.24 -6.90 12.95
N PRO A 484 14.78 -5.74 13.47
CA PRO A 484 14.14 -4.70 12.65
C PRO A 484 15.11 -4.06 11.64
N SER A 485 16.40 -4.43 11.65
CA SER A 485 17.41 -3.97 10.68
C SER A 485 17.51 -4.86 9.43
N HIS A 486 16.82 -6.01 9.35
CA HIS A 486 16.66 -6.72 8.07
C HIS A 486 15.52 -6.12 7.26
N HIS A 487 15.69 -4.86 6.89
CA HIS A 487 14.94 -4.23 5.81
C HIS A 487 15.90 -4.03 4.66
N VAL A 488 15.52 -4.47 3.46
CA VAL A 488 16.35 -4.23 2.27
C VAL A 488 16.18 -2.76 1.88
N VAL A 489 17.24 -1.96 2.01
CA VAL A 489 17.26 -0.56 1.56
C VAL A 489 16.88 -0.51 0.07
N GLY A 490 15.98 0.40 -0.30
CA GLY A 490 15.39 0.47 -1.65
C GLY A 490 14.24 -0.53 -1.91
N CYS A 491 13.80 -1.31 -0.91
CA CYS A 491 12.67 -2.23 -1.00
C CYS A 491 11.45 -1.74 -0.21
N GLU A 492 10.83 -0.66 -0.68
CA GLU A 492 9.89 0.09 0.17
C GLU A 492 8.42 -0.09 -0.23
N GLY A 493 8.14 -0.31 -1.52
CA GLY A 493 6.79 -0.46 -2.01
C GLY A 493 6.17 -1.81 -1.68
N LYS A 494 4.97 -1.75 -1.12
CA LYS A 494 4.17 -2.92 -0.74
C LYS A 494 3.04 -3.16 -1.72
N ILE A 495 2.66 -4.41 -1.88
CA ILE A 495 1.58 -4.85 -2.75
C ILE A 495 0.65 -5.76 -1.97
N SER A 496 -0.65 -5.56 -2.10
CA SER A 496 -1.65 -6.49 -1.61
C SER A 496 -2.71 -6.82 -2.66
N TYR A 497 -3.03 -8.10 -2.78
CA TYR A 497 -4.02 -8.61 -3.72
C TYR A 497 -5.11 -9.39 -3.02
N LEU A 498 -6.35 -9.02 -3.32
CA LEU A 498 -7.54 -9.66 -2.81
C LEU A 498 -8.35 -10.24 -3.97
N GLY A 499 -8.49 -11.57 -4.01
CA GLY A 499 -9.42 -12.23 -4.92
C GLY A 499 -10.86 -11.97 -4.48
N GLY A 500 -11.79 -11.88 -5.43
CA GLY A 500 -13.18 -11.51 -5.17
C GLY A 500 -13.59 -10.27 -5.97
N HIS A 501 -14.90 -10.02 -6.06
CA HIS A 501 -15.45 -8.88 -6.79
C HIS A 501 -15.76 -7.68 -5.90
N GLN A 502 -16.53 -7.92 -4.84
CA GLN A 502 -16.98 -6.91 -3.90
C GLN A 502 -17.33 -7.60 -2.59
N TYR A 503 -16.70 -7.14 -1.52
CA TYR A 503 -16.98 -7.58 -0.17
C TYR A 503 -18.07 -6.73 0.49
N SER A 504 -18.74 -7.32 1.47
CA SER A 504 -19.87 -6.69 2.14
C SER A 504 -19.40 -5.62 3.13
N THR A 505 -20.08 -4.48 3.17
CA THR A 505 -19.92 -3.48 4.24
C THR A 505 -21.00 -3.62 5.33
N ASN A 506 -21.79 -4.69 5.28
CA ASN A 506 -22.82 -4.94 6.28
C ASN A 506 -22.22 -5.23 7.65
N VAL A 507 -22.85 -4.65 8.66
CA VAL A 507 -22.60 -4.91 10.07
C VAL A 507 -23.88 -5.41 10.76
N PRO A 508 -23.80 -6.19 11.85
CA PRO A 508 -22.59 -6.67 12.50
C PRO A 508 -21.75 -7.61 11.62
N VAL A 509 -20.43 -7.47 11.66
CA VAL A 509 -19.49 -8.42 11.04
C VAL A 509 -19.64 -9.76 11.73
N GLN A 510 -19.75 -10.84 10.95
CA GLN A 510 -19.95 -12.20 11.45
C GLN A 510 -18.91 -13.16 10.90
N SER A 511 -18.63 -14.23 11.63
CA SER A 511 -17.80 -15.33 11.15
C SER A 511 -18.39 -15.95 9.88
N GLY A 512 -17.55 -16.10 8.86
CA GLY A 512 -17.93 -16.61 7.54
C GLY A 512 -18.63 -15.60 6.64
N SER A 513 -18.82 -14.36 7.11
CA SER A 513 -19.39 -13.28 6.28
C SER A 513 -18.34 -12.72 5.31
N GLN A 514 -18.82 -12.17 4.21
CA GLN A 514 -17.99 -11.42 3.26
C GLN A 514 -17.44 -10.12 3.86
N SER A 515 -18.00 -9.63 4.98
CA SER A 515 -17.53 -8.39 5.61
C SER A 515 -16.07 -8.45 6.12
N GLN A 516 -15.50 -9.66 6.22
CA GLN A 516 -14.07 -9.82 6.55
C GLN A 516 -13.15 -9.36 5.41
N GLY A 517 -13.57 -9.44 4.13
CA GLY A 517 -12.73 -8.94 3.03
C GLY A 517 -12.56 -7.43 3.06
N THR A 518 -13.64 -6.69 3.37
CA THR A 518 -13.59 -5.25 3.65
C THR A 518 -12.61 -4.93 4.78
N ARG A 519 -12.55 -5.77 5.81
CA ARG A 519 -11.59 -5.62 6.90
C ARG A 519 -10.14 -5.83 6.44
N LEU A 520 -9.87 -6.81 5.58
CA LEU A 520 -8.53 -7.03 5.03
C LEU A 520 -8.08 -5.86 4.14
N PHE A 521 -9.00 -5.30 3.36
CA PHE A 521 -8.77 -4.04 2.64
C PHE A 521 -8.35 -2.91 3.59
N LEU A 522 -9.11 -2.70 4.68
CA LEU A 522 -8.80 -1.66 5.66
C LEU A 522 -7.50 -1.93 6.42
N ASN A 523 -7.16 -3.19 6.72
CA ASN A 523 -5.87 -3.53 7.32
C ASN A 523 -4.71 -3.06 6.43
N ALA A 524 -4.85 -3.22 5.11
CA ALA A 524 -3.81 -2.87 4.17
C ALA A 524 -3.52 -1.35 4.17
N LEU A 525 -4.53 -0.51 4.41
CA LEU A 525 -4.38 0.94 4.52
C LEU A 525 -3.40 1.39 5.61
N PHE A 526 -3.39 0.69 6.75
CA PHE A 526 -2.68 1.11 7.97
C PHE A 526 -1.36 0.37 8.19
N GLU A 527 -0.95 -0.44 7.22
CA GLU A 527 0.32 -1.15 7.27
C GLU A 527 1.36 -0.47 6.36
N ALA A 528 0.92 0.23 5.31
CA ALA A 528 1.77 0.94 4.36
C ALA A 528 2.86 1.74 5.09
N GLN A 529 4.11 1.66 4.62
CA GLN A 529 5.26 2.19 5.36
C GLN A 529 5.15 3.70 5.61
N CYS A 530 4.55 4.46 4.69
CA CYS A 530 4.17 5.87 4.85
C CYS A 530 3.21 6.17 6.03
N THR A 531 2.58 5.17 6.65
CA THR A 531 1.75 5.34 7.86
C THR A 531 2.50 4.99 9.15
N THR A 532 3.61 4.25 9.05
CA THR A 532 4.28 3.60 10.17
C THR A 532 5.65 4.21 10.45
N GLY A 533 6.03 4.38 11.71
CA GLY A 533 7.34 4.92 12.09
C GLY A 533 8.53 3.96 11.94
N ASP A 534 8.35 2.78 11.34
CA ASP A 534 9.29 1.65 11.38
C ASP A 534 10.45 1.71 10.35
N GLY A 535 10.76 2.90 9.81
CA GLY A 535 11.93 3.09 8.91
C GLY A 535 13.26 3.18 9.67
N PRO A 536 14.43 3.00 8.99
CA PRO A 536 15.77 3.14 9.58
C PRO A 536 16.02 4.50 10.28
N GLY A 537 15.19 5.51 10.04
CA GLY A 537 15.21 6.80 10.72
C GLY A 537 14.14 7.03 11.78
N GLY A 538 13.30 6.06 12.15
CA GLY A 538 12.37 6.14 13.29
C GLY A 538 11.56 7.46 13.41
N GLY A 539 10.41 7.56 12.76
CA GLY A 539 9.54 8.74 12.85
C GLY A 539 8.71 8.99 11.60
N THR A 540 7.97 10.12 11.59
CA THR A 540 7.40 10.69 10.37
C THR A 540 8.52 10.98 9.36
N ASP A 541 8.26 10.73 8.08
CA ASP A 541 9.17 10.93 6.95
C ASP A 541 8.36 11.73 5.92
N THR A 542 8.51 13.06 5.98
CA THR A 542 7.58 14.03 5.38
C THR A 542 7.76 14.14 3.87
N ASP A 543 8.97 13.97 3.36
CA ASP A 543 9.30 14.03 1.94
C ASP A 543 9.44 12.64 1.27
N GLY A 544 9.48 11.58 2.07
CA GLY A 544 9.37 10.19 1.60
C GLY A 544 10.65 9.67 0.99
N ASP A 545 11.81 10.21 1.38
CA ASP A 545 13.11 9.75 0.93
C ASP A 545 13.66 8.57 1.73
N GLY A 546 12.97 8.14 2.78
CA GLY A 546 13.31 6.96 3.54
C GLY A 546 14.09 7.25 4.83
N VAL A 547 14.46 8.50 5.10
CA VAL A 547 14.99 8.94 6.39
C VAL A 547 13.89 9.67 7.17
N GLY A 548 13.65 9.28 8.43
CA GLY A 548 12.64 9.97 9.25
C GLY A 548 13.07 11.40 9.58
N ASP A 549 12.13 12.35 9.61
CA ASP A 549 12.29 13.80 9.81
C ASP A 549 13.21 14.17 10.98
N ASN A 550 13.26 13.35 12.02
CA ASN A 550 14.10 13.60 13.20
C ASN A 550 15.59 13.30 12.97
N ASN A 551 15.89 12.48 11.97
CA ASN A 551 17.22 12.05 11.59
C ASN A 551 17.62 12.58 10.20
N ASP A 552 16.69 13.20 9.49
CA ASP A 552 16.93 13.84 8.22
C ASP A 552 17.37 15.32 8.40
N PRO A 553 18.56 15.72 7.90
CA PRO A 553 18.97 17.11 7.88
C PRO A 553 18.13 18.01 6.94
N PHE A 554 17.37 17.43 6.00
CA PHE A 554 16.48 18.14 5.09
C PHE A 554 15.07 17.51 5.00
N PRO A 555 14.27 17.51 6.09
CA PRO A 555 12.95 16.81 6.21
C PRO A 555 11.85 17.15 5.19
N ASP A 556 12.10 18.10 4.29
CA ASP A 556 11.15 18.57 3.30
C ASP A 556 11.76 18.50 1.86
N ASP A 557 12.98 17.98 1.70
CA ASP A 557 13.71 17.89 0.43
C ASP A 557 14.15 16.45 0.14
N PRO A 558 13.34 15.68 -0.61
CA PRO A 558 13.51 14.24 -0.77
C PRO A 558 14.79 13.84 -1.52
N ARG A 559 15.48 14.82 -2.13
CA ARG A 559 16.73 14.59 -2.85
C ARG A 559 17.94 14.68 -1.92
N ARG A 560 17.69 14.93 -0.64
CA ARG A 560 18.70 15.32 0.33
C ARG A 560 18.38 14.69 1.67
N CYS A 561 19.04 13.60 2.02
CA CYS A 561 18.83 12.97 3.33
C CYS A 561 20.09 12.92 4.20
N GLY A 562 21.17 13.57 3.72
CA GLY A 562 22.45 13.59 4.41
C GLY A 562 23.55 12.89 3.62
N ASP A 563 24.67 12.67 4.30
CA ASP A 563 25.92 12.13 3.77
C ASP A 563 26.47 11.22 4.88
N SER A 564 25.92 10.02 4.99
CA SER A 564 26.10 9.15 6.16
C SER A 564 27.53 8.60 6.25
N ASP A 565 28.22 8.46 5.13
CA ASP A 565 29.60 7.97 5.08
C ASP A 565 30.65 9.09 4.93
N ALA A 566 30.19 10.34 4.81
CA ALA A 566 30.99 11.55 4.74
C ALA A 566 31.91 11.62 3.51
N ASP A 567 31.48 11.04 2.39
CA ASP A 567 32.22 11.08 1.13
C ASP A 567 32.04 12.39 0.34
N GLY A 568 31.06 13.21 0.77
CA GLY A 568 30.74 14.52 0.20
C GLY A 568 29.64 14.51 -0.87
N CYS A 569 29.00 13.36 -1.10
CA CYS A 569 27.79 13.20 -1.90
C CYS A 569 26.58 12.91 -0.99
N ASP A 570 25.37 13.13 -1.52
CA ASP A 570 24.14 12.98 -0.74
C ASP A 570 23.50 11.61 -0.98
N ASP A 571 23.18 10.89 0.11
CA ASP A 571 22.66 9.51 0.10
C ASP A 571 21.29 9.39 -0.62
N CYS A 572 20.59 10.51 -0.88
CA CYS A 572 19.26 10.56 -1.52
C CYS A 572 19.24 11.22 -2.89
N SER A 573 20.35 11.23 -3.63
CA SER A 573 20.41 11.88 -4.96
C SER A 573 19.31 11.47 -5.97
N THR A 574 18.64 10.32 -5.74
CA THR A 574 17.54 9.80 -6.56
C THR A 574 16.13 9.99 -5.98
N GLY A 575 16.01 10.58 -4.79
CA GLY A 575 14.73 10.72 -4.08
C GLY A 575 14.45 9.64 -3.04
N VAL A 576 15.38 8.70 -2.82
CA VAL A 576 15.30 7.58 -1.87
C VAL A 576 16.70 7.35 -1.29
N PHE A 577 16.78 7.05 0.01
CA PHE A 577 17.99 6.77 0.76
C PHE A 577 18.63 5.50 0.24
N ASP A 578 19.83 5.64 -0.30
CA ASP A 578 20.60 4.52 -0.81
C ASP A 578 22.11 4.78 -0.71
N LEU A 579 22.70 4.25 0.36
CA LEU A 579 24.15 4.28 0.65
C LEU A 579 25.01 3.55 -0.40
N ALA A 580 24.42 2.83 -1.36
CA ALA A 580 25.15 2.15 -2.42
C ALA A 580 25.09 2.91 -3.76
N ASN A 581 24.18 3.87 -3.92
CA ASN A 581 23.94 4.58 -5.18
C ASN A 581 24.67 5.94 -5.26
N ASP A 582 25.43 6.32 -4.24
CA ASP A 582 26.26 7.52 -4.21
C ASP A 582 27.65 7.34 -4.87
N CYS A 583 28.21 6.12 -4.93
CA CYS A 583 29.32 5.71 -5.82
C CYS A 583 29.64 4.20 -5.69
N GLU A 584 29.78 3.46 -6.80
CA GLU A 584 30.56 2.22 -6.77
C GLU A 584 32.05 2.54 -6.56
N GLY A 585 32.48 2.52 -5.29
CA GLY A 585 33.89 2.49 -4.94
C GLY A 585 34.54 1.27 -5.59
N ASN A 586 35.29 1.49 -6.67
CA ASN A 586 36.06 0.46 -7.36
C ASN A 586 36.90 -0.33 -6.34
N GLY A 587 36.46 -1.54 -6.03
CA GLY A 587 37.14 -2.46 -5.16
C GLY A 587 38.49 -2.83 -5.76
N ASN A 588 39.56 -2.18 -5.31
CA ASN A 588 40.89 -2.75 -5.35
C ASN A 588 41.80 -2.17 -4.27
N GLY A 589 41.95 -2.92 -3.19
CA GLY A 589 43.10 -2.81 -2.31
C GLY A 589 44.36 -3.22 -3.08
N GLY A 590 45.24 -2.26 -3.37
CA GLY A 590 46.50 -2.52 -4.07
C GLY A 590 47.36 -1.26 -4.25
N ASP A 591 48.19 -1.01 -3.24
CA ASP A 591 49.46 -0.26 -3.21
C ASP A 591 49.95 0.48 -4.49
N SER A 592 50.26 1.78 -4.38
CA SER A 592 51.47 2.49 -4.87
C SER A 592 51.18 3.96 -5.22
N GLY A 593 51.95 4.88 -4.64
CA GLY A 593 51.78 6.32 -4.81
C GLY A 593 52.08 6.88 -6.21
N GLY A 594 51.58 8.09 -6.46
CA GLY A 594 51.92 8.92 -7.61
C GLY A 594 50.90 10.03 -7.82
N GLY A 595 51.30 11.28 -7.56
CA GLY A 595 50.44 12.45 -7.71
C GLY A 595 49.96 12.67 -9.14
N GLY A 596 48.66 12.96 -9.27
CA GLY A 596 48.02 13.39 -10.49
C GLY A 596 46.62 13.89 -10.17
N THR A 597 46.39 15.19 -10.36
CA THR A 597 45.09 15.84 -10.22
C THR A 597 44.16 15.40 -11.35
N SER A 598 43.13 14.61 -11.03
CA SER A 598 41.98 14.38 -11.91
C SER A 598 40.78 15.20 -11.40
N PRO A 599 40.20 16.11 -12.20
CA PRO A 599 38.92 16.74 -11.91
C PRO A 599 37.81 15.85 -12.48
N GLY A 600 37.00 15.28 -11.61
CA GLY A 600 35.88 14.41 -11.97
C GLY A 600 35.28 13.86 -10.70
N GLY A 601 34.71 14.74 -9.87
CA GLY A 601 33.95 14.37 -8.69
C GLY A 601 32.54 13.99 -9.11
N CYS A 602 32.03 12.90 -8.57
CA CYS A 602 30.78 12.23 -8.92
C CYS A 602 29.50 13.00 -8.56
N CYS A 603 29.62 14.29 -8.25
CA CYS A 603 28.53 15.16 -7.82
C CYS A 603 28.48 16.42 -8.71
N GLU A 604 28.06 16.30 -9.96
CA GLU A 604 27.62 17.44 -10.78
C GLU A 604 26.25 17.17 -11.41
N THR A 605 25.20 17.75 -10.83
CA THR A 605 23.94 18.02 -11.52
C THR A 605 24.11 19.31 -12.35
N GLY A 606 23.77 19.24 -13.64
CA GLY A 606 24.21 20.23 -14.63
C GLY A 606 23.58 21.63 -14.52
N SER A 607 24.35 22.65 -14.92
CA SER A 607 23.77 23.86 -15.51
C SER A 607 24.72 24.55 -16.52
N SER A 608 24.21 24.64 -17.76
CA SER A 608 24.45 25.63 -18.82
C SER A 608 25.79 26.38 -18.91
N THR A 609 26.53 26.15 -20.01
CA THR A 609 27.44 27.17 -20.57
C THR A 609 26.81 27.84 -21.79
N PRO A 610 26.78 29.18 -21.90
CA PRO A 610 26.74 29.84 -23.19
C PRO A 610 28.15 30.23 -23.62
N VAL A 611 28.44 29.86 -24.86
CA VAL A 611 29.65 30.23 -25.61
C VAL A 611 29.72 31.74 -25.79
N GLY A 612 30.88 32.35 -25.50
CA GLY A 612 31.11 33.77 -25.76
C GLY A 612 32.59 34.14 -25.82
N TRP A 613 33.22 33.92 -26.98
CA TRP A 613 34.49 34.57 -27.33
C TRP A 613 34.22 36.00 -27.79
N PHE A 614 34.84 37.02 -27.18
CA PHE A 614 35.66 38.06 -27.84
C PHE A 614 36.21 39.07 -26.82
N ALA A 615 37.36 39.63 -27.18
CA ALA A 615 38.35 40.29 -26.34
C ALA A 615 38.09 41.77 -25.98
N LEU A 616 38.59 42.14 -24.79
CA LEU A 616 39.39 43.31 -24.42
C LEU A 616 39.17 44.66 -25.18
N ALA A 617 38.65 45.68 -24.49
CA ALA A 617 39.23 47.05 -24.43
C ALA A 617 38.40 48.04 -23.57
N GLY A 618 39.05 48.63 -22.55
CA GLY A 618 39.21 50.09 -22.41
C GLY A 618 38.02 51.00 -22.04
N LEU A 619 38.03 51.45 -20.78
CA LEU A 619 38.01 52.85 -20.32
C LEU A 619 36.77 53.78 -20.54
N VAL A 620 36.59 54.60 -19.49
CA VAL A 620 35.87 55.89 -19.38
C VAL A 620 34.44 55.83 -18.85
N GLY A 621 34.30 56.29 -17.60
CA GLY A 621 33.04 56.72 -17.03
C GLY A 621 32.76 58.21 -17.21
N LEU A 622 31.63 58.59 -16.62
CA LEU A 622 31.21 59.92 -16.17
C LEU A 622 30.36 60.81 -17.11
N PHE A 623 29.21 61.18 -16.53
CA PHE A 623 28.38 62.37 -16.70
C PHE A 623 27.44 62.49 -17.91
N LEU A 624 26.13 62.56 -17.58
CA LEU A 624 25.21 63.70 -17.79
C LEU A 624 23.84 63.30 -17.18
N ALA A 625 23.52 63.70 -15.95
CA ALA A 625 22.91 64.96 -15.55
C ALA A 625 21.53 65.27 -16.18
N ARG A 626 20.50 65.08 -15.32
CA ARG A 626 19.33 65.94 -15.08
C ARG A 626 18.32 66.18 -16.22
N GLY A 627 17.10 65.69 -15.96
CA GLY A 627 15.86 66.26 -16.48
C GLY A 627 14.66 65.76 -15.68
N GLN A 628 14.35 66.42 -14.56
CA GLN A 628 13.08 66.23 -13.86
C GLN A 628 11.92 66.76 -14.72
N THR A 629 10.78 66.05 -14.75
CA THR A 629 9.47 66.63 -14.35
C THR A 629 8.35 65.58 -14.26
N LYS A 630 7.79 65.49 -13.04
CA LYS A 630 6.35 65.48 -12.68
C LYS A 630 5.37 64.45 -13.31
N LYS A 631 4.97 63.50 -12.45
CA LYS A 631 3.59 63.19 -11.98
C LYS A 631 2.40 63.67 -12.83
N ARG A 632 1.59 62.72 -13.31
CA ARG A 632 0.14 62.47 -13.01
C ARG A 632 -0.39 61.46 -14.03
N ALA A 633 -0.74 60.24 -13.63
CA ALA A 633 -2.03 59.81 -13.07
C ALA A 633 -3.05 59.38 -14.14
N GLN A 634 -3.50 58.13 -13.97
CA GLN A 634 -4.82 57.56 -14.27
C GLN A 634 -5.25 57.18 -15.70
N SER A 635 -5.24 55.85 -15.89
CA SER A 635 -6.40 54.98 -16.18
C SER A 635 -6.96 54.87 -17.60
N ARG A 636 -7.33 53.61 -17.91
CA ARG A 636 -8.10 53.06 -19.06
C ARG A 636 -7.23 52.87 -20.30
N ARG A 637 -7.01 51.67 -20.82
CA ARG A 637 -7.76 50.40 -20.82
C ARG A 637 -6.85 49.23 -20.52
#